data_AF-A0A2G1W652-F1
#
_entry.id   AF-A0A2G1W652-F1
#
_cell.length_a   1.000
_cell.length_b   1.000
_cell.length_c   1.000
_cell.angle_alpha   90.00
_cell.angle_beta   90.00
_cell.angle_gamma   90.00
#
_symmetry.space_group_name_H-M   'P 1'
#
loop_
_entity.id
_entity.type
_entity.pdbx_description
1 polymer ?
#
loop_
_entity_poly.entity_id
_entity_poly.type
_entity_poly.pdbx_seq_one_letter_code
_entity_poly.pdbx_strand_id
1 'polypeptide(L)'
;MFFSKMTSFATPAILAGLLTCTTVLAERPPTGVPEGVEKVLRIEPRPGNGRNSEGDFVRLKDGRLLLVYTKFIGTGDHAPAELVSRVSEDGGVTWTSDDESVIERGEEDANLMSVSLLRFQDGRIGLFYIRKYDPTPEAKHLFLDDILMRTSLDEGVSWSEPTRIVPKDTPSYSVLNNDRVIQLRSGRLVVPLAVHYRVGWPGYRKSAEMVCYLSDDGGTTWQRSTSALSSKSLAQEPGVVELSDGRLMMFCRSGKFQLLSYSDDQGDTWSDLTPSTFTQPTVSPASIERIPSSGDLLMLWNNGDDELAMKKPVGRRPFTAAISKDDGQTWQNIHNVGTDPEGWYCYTAIEFVDEHVLLAHCEYPRLNSLQLTRIPVSWFYQGDDVSADQGQDADNSPQSTLDYSVSLEVAHQGFDGKECWVHARVGAIPGDDGEPTAVMTTQKLLLSGSDVFYRLHESRKPAGADAWSELSPIDSFSRQKVQGDVTPRGGEAAPELLKEGDETTVCDFVPQWHAASQRLLGIGQTVWYRNNRVMHVRPRGIAYAVVDPKDQQWNDWKVVELPDEPRFRNAGSGSAQRVDLPGGDVLVPVYCKEPDRKQFSTLIVCCRFDGETLHYIEHGNAMTIPVERGMAEPSLTHFDGRFYMTIRNDQHGYVATSDDGLHFDEPRSWRFDDGEDLGSYNTQQHWVTHSNGLFLVYTRRGANNDHVFRNRAPLFIAQVDPQKLCVIRSTERVLVPEHGARLGNFGVTRVSQDETWVSVTEWMQPAGVEKHGSDNRIFIAKLKWSQPNELASMEHNPGLEADPTAYCQPPRELAKELGDCRSPLIFEDGTRVTKASNWPRRREEIRSRWESSMGEWPALISDPQVKILETAKVDSLTKHTVEFQWTPTERTTGYLLIPDTPTSASRKLPAVLAVYYEPETAIGEGKPHRDFALQLARRGFVTLSIGTTDASQAKTYSLYHPSIDDASVQPLSMLACAAANAWQVLADRPEVDGDRIGVVGHSFGGKWAMFAACLSERFACGVWSDPGIVFDESMSGVNYWEPWYLGYHPRPWRSRGMITDDNPAKGLYPHLVSDGHDLHELHALMAPRPFLVSGGSADPIHRWTALNHSVAVNQLLGHDDRVAMTNRADHSPNADSNSLIYAFFDKHLAKNRQASNDESN
;
A
#
# COMPACT_ATOMS: atom_id res chain seq x y z
N MET A 1 13.73 -56.86 32.99
CA MET A 1 12.94 -57.65 33.97
C MET A 1 12.49 -56.73 35.09
N PHE A 2 11.33 -57.02 35.69
CA PHE A 2 10.97 -56.83 37.11
C PHE A 2 11.30 -55.51 37.88
N PHE A 3 10.24 -54.90 38.46
CA PHE A 3 10.16 -54.34 39.83
C PHE A 3 11.09 -53.14 40.21
N SER A 4 10.96 -52.44 41.36
CA SER A 4 9.77 -51.99 42.12
C SER A 4 10.17 -51.03 43.27
N LYS A 5 9.43 -49.92 43.42
CA LYS A 5 9.12 -49.12 44.64
C LYS A 5 10.07 -49.02 45.87
N MET A 6 10.32 -47.75 46.26
CA MET A 6 10.13 -47.12 47.60
C MET A 6 11.24 -47.06 48.68
N THR A 7 11.01 -46.11 49.62
CA THR A 7 11.73 -45.71 50.86
C THR A 7 13.00 -44.85 50.67
N SER A 8 13.21 -43.62 51.21
CA SER A 8 12.82 -42.84 52.44
C SER A 8 13.80 -43.01 53.61
N PHE A 9 14.22 -42.00 54.39
CA PHE A 9 13.68 -40.65 54.71
C PHE A 9 14.64 -39.51 54.20
N ALA A 10 14.77 -38.25 54.68
CA ALA A 10 14.34 -37.51 55.89
C ALA A 10 14.30 -35.95 55.69
N THR A 11 14.20 -35.17 56.79
CA THR A 11 13.93 -33.70 56.82
C THR A 11 14.83 -32.98 57.86
N PRO A 12 15.01 -31.63 57.77
CA PRO A 12 14.17 -30.72 58.57
C PRO A 12 13.71 -29.44 57.79
N ALA A 13 12.89 -28.61 58.43
CA ALA A 13 12.10 -27.56 57.75
C ALA A 13 12.57 -26.11 57.99
N ILE A 14 12.18 -25.21 57.08
CA ILE A 14 11.91 -23.80 57.35
C ILE A 14 10.47 -23.51 56.90
N LEU A 15 9.79 -22.60 57.61
CA LEU A 15 8.35 -22.34 57.49
C LEU A 15 8.08 -21.06 56.68
N ALA A 16 7.27 -21.17 55.64
CA ALA A 16 6.58 -20.04 55.01
C ALA A 16 5.17 -20.51 54.61
N GLY A 17 4.15 -19.66 54.82
CA GLY A 17 2.75 -20.05 54.63
C GLY A 17 2.37 -20.16 53.16
N LEU A 18 1.77 -21.29 52.77
CA LEU A 18 0.98 -21.39 51.56
C LEU A 18 -0.29 -20.53 51.74
N LEU A 19 -0.24 -19.28 51.27
CA LEU A 19 -1.44 -18.74 50.64
C LEU A 19 -1.75 -19.64 49.44
N THR A 20 -2.97 -20.13 49.36
CA THR A 20 -3.50 -20.68 48.10
C THR A 20 -3.74 -19.51 47.16
N CYS A 21 -2.66 -19.04 46.52
CA CYS A 21 -2.77 -18.17 45.36
C CYS A 21 -3.49 -18.96 44.26
N THR A 22 -4.81 -18.76 44.15
CA THR A 22 -5.52 -18.95 42.91
C THR A 22 -4.96 -17.94 41.92
N THR A 23 -3.86 -18.30 41.26
CA THR A 23 -3.34 -17.58 40.12
C THR A 23 -4.39 -17.64 39.03
N VAL A 24 -5.20 -16.58 38.93
CA VAL A 24 -5.83 -16.21 37.67
C VAL A 24 -4.67 -16.17 36.67
N LEU A 25 -4.67 -17.09 35.71
CA LEU A 25 -3.70 -17.07 34.62
C LEU A 25 -3.99 -15.80 33.84
N ALA A 26 -3.10 -14.82 33.97
CA ALA A 26 -3.28 -13.52 33.34
C ALA A 26 -3.51 -13.71 31.84
N GLU A 27 -4.59 -13.12 31.33
CA GLU A 27 -5.07 -13.35 29.97
C GLU A 27 -3.99 -12.94 28.96
N ARG A 28 -3.47 -13.94 28.23
CA ARG A 28 -2.66 -13.69 27.05
C ARG A 28 -3.60 -13.18 25.94
N PRO A 29 -3.35 -11.98 25.36
CA PRO A 29 -4.07 -11.55 24.17
C PRO A 29 -3.86 -12.55 23.03
N PRO A 30 -4.86 -12.80 22.15
CA PRO A 30 -4.64 -13.63 20.97
C PRO A 30 -3.53 -13.02 20.10
N THR A 31 -2.59 -13.84 19.64
CA THR A 31 -1.43 -13.40 18.86
C THR A 31 -1.45 -14.00 17.46
N GLY A 32 -0.85 -13.30 16.49
CA GLY A 32 -0.92 -13.76 15.09
C GLY A 32 -2.32 -13.62 14.48
N VAL A 33 -3.04 -12.59 14.93
CA VAL A 33 -4.24 -12.06 14.26
C VAL A 33 -3.75 -11.08 13.18
N PRO A 34 -4.14 -11.24 11.91
CA PRO A 34 -3.79 -10.28 10.85
C PRO A 34 -4.42 -8.90 11.03
N GLU A 35 -3.87 -7.91 10.33
CA GLU A 35 -4.57 -6.64 10.08
C GLU A 35 -5.87 -6.90 9.29
N GLY A 36 -6.92 -6.13 9.57
CA GLY A 36 -8.28 -6.35 9.03
C GLY A 36 -9.10 -7.47 9.70
N VAL A 37 -8.54 -8.25 10.62
CA VAL A 37 -9.24 -9.35 11.30
C VAL A 37 -9.63 -8.98 12.74
N GLU A 38 -10.92 -8.73 12.99
CA GLU A 38 -11.42 -8.24 14.28
C GLU A 38 -11.87 -9.39 15.21
N LYS A 39 -11.27 -9.52 16.40
CA LYS A 39 -11.63 -10.53 17.40
C LYS A 39 -12.70 -10.01 18.38
N VAL A 40 -13.93 -9.84 17.88
CA VAL A 40 -15.01 -9.08 18.55
C VAL A 40 -15.54 -9.68 19.86
N LEU A 41 -15.62 -11.01 20.02
CA LEU A 41 -16.09 -11.64 21.26
C LEU A 41 -15.43 -13.02 21.49
N ARG A 42 -14.99 -13.30 22.72
CA ARG A 42 -14.58 -14.65 23.16
C ARG A 42 -15.52 -15.16 24.26
N ILE A 43 -16.31 -16.18 23.97
CA ILE A 43 -17.19 -16.84 24.95
C ILE A 43 -16.39 -17.98 25.61
N GLU A 44 -15.87 -17.69 26.80
CA GLU A 44 -15.01 -18.60 27.56
C GLU A 44 -15.78 -19.59 28.45
N PRO A 45 -15.13 -20.71 28.83
CA PRO A 45 -15.56 -21.54 29.96
C PRO A 45 -15.75 -20.71 31.23
N ARG A 46 -16.84 -20.96 31.94
CA ARG A 46 -17.26 -20.26 33.17
C ARG A 46 -17.58 -21.31 34.26
N PRO A 47 -17.69 -20.96 35.55
CA PRO A 47 -18.06 -21.95 36.58
C PRO A 47 -19.41 -22.63 36.24
N GLY A 48 -19.38 -23.94 35.97
CA GLY A 48 -20.56 -24.71 35.50
C GLY A 48 -20.72 -24.79 33.97
N ASN A 49 -19.81 -24.19 33.20
CA ASN A 49 -19.73 -24.22 31.73
C ASN A 49 -18.27 -24.55 31.33
N GLY A 50 -18.01 -25.79 30.92
CA GLY A 50 -16.67 -26.26 30.58
C GLY A 50 -16.20 -25.93 29.17
N ARG A 51 -17.11 -25.60 28.24
CA ARG A 51 -16.80 -25.36 26.82
C ARG A 51 -17.95 -24.63 26.12
N ASN A 52 -17.61 -23.70 25.23
CA ASN A 52 -18.54 -23.15 24.24
C ASN A 52 -18.00 -23.46 22.84
N SER A 53 -18.84 -23.95 21.94
CA SER A 53 -18.43 -24.33 20.57
C SER A 53 -19.66 -24.54 19.67
N GLU A 54 -19.42 -24.83 18.38
CA GLU A 54 -20.42 -25.42 17.47
C GLU A 54 -21.74 -24.64 17.44
N GLY A 55 -21.64 -23.33 17.16
CA GLY A 55 -22.76 -22.40 16.97
C GLY A 55 -22.91 -21.93 15.53
N ASP A 56 -23.90 -21.09 15.30
CA ASP A 56 -24.26 -20.53 14.00
C ASP A 56 -25.05 -19.20 14.16
N PHE A 57 -25.21 -18.42 13.09
CA PHE A 57 -25.87 -17.11 13.09
C PHE A 57 -27.15 -17.08 12.25
N VAL A 58 -27.99 -16.05 12.46
CA VAL A 58 -28.96 -15.59 11.46
C VAL A 58 -29.27 -14.10 11.64
N ARG A 59 -29.25 -13.33 10.54
CA ARG A 59 -29.77 -11.96 10.50
C ARG A 59 -31.29 -11.90 10.67
N LEU A 60 -31.76 -11.10 11.62
CA LEU A 60 -33.18 -10.84 11.92
C LEU A 60 -33.77 -9.74 11.02
N LYS A 61 -35.11 -9.75 10.84
CA LYS A 61 -35.83 -8.77 10.01
C LYS A 61 -35.73 -7.31 10.49
N ASP A 62 -35.33 -7.08 11.73
CA ASP A 62 -35.08 -5.76 12.30
C ASP A 62 -33.60 -5.32 12.21
N GLY A 63 -32.76 -6.11 11.53
CA GLY A 63 -31.34 -5.84 11.30
C GLY A 63 -30.40 -6.45 12.35
N ARG A 64 -30.92 -6.85 13.52
CA ARG A 64 -30.13 -7.51 14.58
C ARG A 64 -29.63 -8.88 14.14
N LEU A 65 -28.61 -9.38 14.80
CA LEU A 65 -28.05 -10.72 14.55
C LEU A 65 -28.32 -11.63 15.74
N LEU A 66 -28.77 -12.86 15.47
CA LEU A 66 -28.94 -13.90 16.48
C LEU A 66 -27.86 -14.97 16.28
N LEU A 67 -26.91 -15.06 17.22
CA LEU A 67 -26.02 -16.22 17.36
C LEU A 67 -26.74 -17.25 18.25
N VAL A 68 -26.78 -18.51 17.83
CA VAL A 68 -27.15 -19.65 18.70
C VAL A 68 -25.97 -20.61 18.76
N TYR A 69 -25.53 -21.01 19.95
CA TYR A 69 -24.35 -21.85 20.12
C TYR A 69 -24.50 -22.92 21.18
N THR A 70 -23.62 -23.92 21.13
CA THR A 70 -23.61 -25.02 22.07
C THR A 70 -22.82 -24.67 23.32
N LYS A 71 -23.48 -24.70 24.47
CA LYS A 71 -22.89 -24.44 25.79
C LYS A 71 -22.81 -25.75 26.58
N PHE A 72 -21.59 -26.22 26.82
CA PHE A 72 -21.33 -27.49 27.51
C PHE A 72 -21.07 -27.27 29.00
N ILE A 73 -21.74 -28.03 29.85
CA ILE A 73 -21.52 -28.09 31.30
C ILE A 73 -20.21 -28.84 31.63
N GLY A 74 -19.63 -29.57 30.66
CA GLY A 74 -18.30 -30.18 30.73
C GLY A 74 -17.43 -29.84 29.50
N THR A 75 -16.37 -30.60 29.25
CA THR A 75 -15.32 -30.25 28.27
C THR A 75 -15.23 -31.15 27.02
N GLY A 76 -15.96 -32.29 26.98
CA GLY A 76 -15.87 -33.28 25.90
C GLY A 76 -17.12 -33.36 25.03
N ASP A 77 -16.99 -33.98 23.84
CA ASP A 77 -18.03 -34.07 22.77
C ASP A 77 -19.31 -34.86 23.13
N HIS A 78 -19.41 -35.31 24.38
CA HIS A 78 -20.54 -36.03 24.98
C HIS A 78 -20.90 -35.48 26.37
N ALA A 79 -20.33 -34.35 26.79
CA ALA A 79 -20.72 -33.72 28.05
C ALA A 79 -22.12 -33.10 27.93
N PRO A 80 -22.92 -33.04 29.01
CA PRO A 80 -24.20 -32.34 29.03
C PRO A 80 -24.06 -30.92 28.46
N ALA A 81 -24.96 -30.55 27.56
CA ALA A 81 -24.97 -29.24 26.90
C ALA A 81 -26.38 -28.81 26.55
N GLU A 82 -26.55 -27.50 26.45
CA GLU A 82 -27.78 -26.76 26.13
C GLU A 82 -27.51 -25.79 24.97
N LEU A 83 -28.58 -25.35 24.29
CA LEU A 83 -28.48 -24.33 23.24
C LEU A 83 -28.88 -22.97 23.81
N VAL A 84 -27.98 -21.99 23.69
CA VAL A 84 -28.13 -20.62 24.19
C VAL A 84 -27.77 -19.62 23.11
N SER A 85 -28.20 -18.36 23.27
CA SER A 85 -27.97 -17.32 22.27
C SER A 85 -27.15 -16.13 22.76
N ARG A 86 -26.77 -15.32 21.78
CA ARG A 86 -26.38 -13.90 21.90
C ARG A 86 -27.05 -13.09 20.81
N VAL A 87 -27.27 -11.82 21.09
CA VAL A 87 -27.78 -10.85 20.10
C VAL A 87 -26.77 -9.72 19.92
N SER A 88 -26.60 -9.28 18.68
CA SER A 88 -25.91 -8.03 18.31
C SER A 88 -26.91 -7.10 17.61
N GLU A 89 -26.78 -5.80 17.86
CA GLU A 89 -27.63 -4.76 17.26
C GLU A 89 -26.85 -3.84 16.30
N ASP A 90 -25.57 -4.14 16.04
CA ASP A 90 -24.58 -3.25 15.42
C ASP A 90 -23.70 -3.96 14.36
N GLY A 91 -24.25 -4.95 13.66
CA GLY A 91 -23.52 -5.66 12.60
C GLY A 91 -22.42 -6.61 13.11
N GLY A 92 -22.59 -7.13 14.33
CA GLY A 92 -21.71 -8.12 14.95
C GLY A 92 -20.53 -7.53 15.72
N VAL A 93 -20.47 -6.22 15.90
CA VAL A 93 -19.35 -5.52 16.58
C VAL A 93 -19.44 -5.69 18.09
N THR A 94 -20.63 -5.54 18.69
CA THR A 94 -20.90 -5.85 20.10
C THR A 94 -22.04 -6.85 20.24
N TRP A 95 -22.03 -7.58 21.36
CA TRP A 95 -22.96 -8.66 21.66
C TRP A 95 -23.41 -8.59 23.12
N THR A 96 -24.59 -9.13 23.43
CA THR A 96 -25.09 -9.19 24.81
C THR A 96 -24.13 -9.90 25.77
N SER A 97 -24.14 -9.51 27.05
CA SER A 97 -23.27 -10.12 28.08
C SER A 97 -23.72 -11.53 28.49
N ASP A 98 -25.02 -11.80 28.47
CA ASP A 98 -25.64 -12.91 29.18
C ASP A 98 -26.22 -14.01 28.25
N ASP A 99 -26.34 -15.22 28.79
CA ASP A 99 -26.84 -16.40 28.07
C ASP A 99 -28.38 -16.42 28.11
N GLU A 100 -29.04 -16.09 26.99
CA GLU A 100 -30.46 -16.37 26.83
C GLU A 100 -30.68 -17.83 26.41
N SER A 101 -31.70 -18.48 26.96
CA SER A 101 -31.98 -19.90 26.73
C SER A 101 -32.76 -20.11 25.43
N VAL A 102 -32.27 -20.98 24.54
CA VAL A 102 -32.93 -21.29 23.25
C VAL A 102 -33.56 -22.67 23.29
N ILE A 103 -32.80 -23.71 23.69
CA ILE A 103 -33.32 -25.06 23.97
C ILE A 103 -32.62 -25.59 25.21
N GLU A 104 -33.37 -25.72 26.30
CA GLU A 104 -32.92 -26.35 27.55
C GLU A 104 -32.74 -27.86 27.37
N ARG A 105 -31.75 -28.42 28.07
CA ARG A 105 -31.46 -29.86 28.07
C ARG A 105 -32.45 -30.61 28.98
N GLY A 106 -33.30 -31.46 28.41
CA GLY A 106 -34.23 -32.31 29.14
C GLY A 106 -33.57 -33.45 29.94
N GLU A 107 -34.35 -34.12 30.80
CA GLU A 107 -33.85 -35.24 31.62
C GLU A 107 -33.39 -36.45 30.77
N GLU A 108 -34.06 -36.72 29.64
CA GLU A 108 -33.70 -37.78 28.68
C GLU A 108 -32.51 -37.42 27.76
N ASP A 109 -32.08 -36.15 27.75
CA ASP A 109 -31.12 -35.66 26.77
C ASP A 109 -29.71 -35.86 27.31
N ALA A 110 -28.85 -36.60 26.63
CA ALA A 110 -27.44 -36.69 27.01
C ALA A 110 -26.74 -35.34 26.75
N ASN A 111 -26.98 -34.75 25.57
CA ASN A 111 -26.34 -33.53 25.08
C ASN A 111 -27.16 -32.92 23.93
N LEU A 112 -27.25 -31.60 23.85
CA LEU A 112 -27.72 -30.86 22.68
C LEU A 112 -26.51 -30.16 22.03
N MET A 113 -26.28 -30.27 20.72
CA MET A 113 -25.11 -29.64 20.07
C MET A 113 -25.20 -29.48 18.54
N SER A 114 -24.20 -28.82 17.95
CA SER A 114 -24.01 -28.60 16.51
C SER A 114 -25.21 -27.94 15.85
N VAL A 115 -25.28 -26.63 16.06
CA VAL A 115 -26.31 -25.75 15.51
C VAL A 115 -26.08 -25.53 14.02
N SER A 116 -27.13 -25.63 13.20
CA SER A 116 -27.23 -24.81 12.00
C SER A 116 -28.47 -23.92 12.07
N LEU A 117 -28.37 -22.70 11.56
CA LEU A 117 -29.47 -21.76 11.40
C LEU A 117 -29.66 -21.46 9.92
N LEU A 118 -30.90 -21.20 9.50
CA LEU A 118 -31.16 -20.82 8.12
C LEU A 118 -32.44 -20.00 8.01
N ARG A 119 -32.40 -18.83 7.38
CA ARG A 119 -33.62 -18.12 6.97
C ARG A 119 -34.14 -18.72 5.68
N PHE A 120 -35.34 -19.28 5.72
CA PHE A 120 -35.98 -19.86 4.55
C PHE A 120 -36.55 -18.78 3.62
N GLN A 121 -36.71 -19.12 2.33
CA GLN A 121 -37.37 -18.29 1.32
C GLN A 121 -38.82 -17.91 1.66
N ASP A 122 -39.50 -18.66 2.54
CA ASP A 122 -40.83 -18.32 3.08
C ASP A 122 -40.79 -17.34 4.29
N GLY A 123 -39.60 -16.89 4.67
CA GLY A 123 -39.37 -15.90 5.72
C GLY A 123 -39.28 -16.45 7.14
N ARG A 124 -39.45 -17.77 7.34
CA ARG A 124 -39.22 -18.46 8.64
C ARG A 124 -37.72 -18.61 8.93
N ILE A 125 -37.37 -18.83 10.19
CA ILE A 125 -36.02 -19.25 10.59
C ILE A 125 -36.06 -20.73 10.97
N GLY A 126 -35.24 -21.57 10.33
CA GLY A 126 -34.97 -22.94 10.76
C GLY A 126 -33.82 -23.01 11.76
N LEU A 127 -33.98 -23.80 12.81
CA LEU A 127 -32.93 -24.18 13.77
C LEU A 127 -32.74 -25.70 13.71
N PHE A 128 -31.56 -26.12 13.29
CA PHE A 128 -31.13 -27.50 13.12
C PHE A 128 -30.13 -27.86 14.23
N TYR A 129 -30.28 -29.03 14.85
CA TYR A 129 -29.38 -29.46 15.93
C TYR A 129 -29.36 -30.98 16.14
N ILE A 130 -28.28 -31.46 16.76
CA ILE A 130 -28.18 -32.82 17.30
C ILE A 130 -28.75 -32.85 18.72
N ARG A 131 -29.64 -33.80 19.01
CA ARG A 131 -29.98 -34.25 20.36
C ARG A 131 -29.41 -35.65 20.57
N LYS A 132 -28.38 -35.78 21.39
CA LYS A 132 -27.83 -37.07 21.83
C LYS A 132 -28.66 -37.62 22.98
N TYR A 133 -28.86 -38.92 23.03
CA TYR A 133 -29.56 -39.64 24.11
C TYR A 133 -28.90 -41.00 24.40
N ASP A 134 -29.24 -41.57 25.55
CA ASP A 134 -28.65 -42.84 26.01
C ASP A 134 -29.02 -44.02 25.08
N PRO A 135 -28.10 -44.98 24.87
CA PRO A 135 -28.26 -46.04 23.89
C PRO A 135 -29.29 -47.10 24.32
N THR A 136 -30.05 -47.63 23.36
CA THR A 136 -30.94 -48.78 23.61
C THR A 136 -30.13 -50.07 23.85
N PRO A 137 -30.69 -51.10 24.50
CA PRO A 137 -29.96 -52.35 24.79
C PRO A 137 -29.39 -53.09 23.57
N GLU A 138 -29.90 -52.79 22.37
CA GLU A 138 -29.46 -53.36 21.08
C GLU A 138 -28.29 -52.59 20.45
N ALA A 139 -28.01 -51.36 20.91
CA ALA A 139 -27.00 -50.48 20.35
C ALA A 139 -25.58 -50.84 20.85
N LYS A 140 -24.61 -50.71 19.94
CA LYS A 140 -23.18 -50.98 20.18
C LYS A 140 -22.34 -49.71 20.11
N HIS A 141 -22.91 -48.60 20.56
CA HIS A 141 -22.24 -47.32 20.71
C HIS A 141 -22.66 -46.65 22.03
N LEU A 142 -21.93 -45.62 22.47
CA LEU A 142 -22.12 -45.00 23.77
C LEU A 142 -23.35 -44.08 23.83
N PHE A 143 -23.82 -43.59 22.68
CA PHE A 143 -24.98 -42.71 22.52
C PHE A 143 -25.67 -43.01 21.19
N LEU A 144 -26.89 -42.50 21.05
CA LEU A 144 -27.62 -42.38 19.80
C LEU A 144 -28.07 -40.92 19.62
N ASP A 145 -28.29 -40.51 18.37
CA ASP A 145 -28.55 -39.13 18.00
C ASP A 145 -29.90 -39.00 17.28
N ASP A 146 -30.67 -37.98 17.65
CA ASP A 146 -31.77 -37.43 16.89
C ASP A 146 -31.27 -36.17 16.15
N ILE A 147 -31.39 -36.13 14.82
CA ILE A 147 -31.21 -34.89 14.03
C ILE A 147 -32.56 -34.18 13.95
N LEU A 148 -32.64 -33.00 14.55
CA LEU A 148 -33.87 -32.26 14.77
C LEU A 148 -33.86 -30.90 14.06
N MET A 149 -35.04 -30.46 13.65
CA MET A 149 -35.32 -29.13 13.13
C MET A 149 -36.49 -28.51 13.91
N ARG A 150 -36.38 -27.23 14.26
CA ARG A 150 -37.49 -26.38 14.71
C ARG A 150 -37.60 -25.16 13.79
N THR A 151 -38.74 -24.48 13.79
CA THR A 151 -38.89 -23.19 13.09
C THR A 151 -39.41 -22.08 14.00
N SER A 152 -38.86 -20.88 13.84
CA SER A 152 -39.39 -19.63 14.40
C SER A 152 -40.20 -18.87 13.35
N LEU A 153 -41.27 -18.19 13.81
CA LEU A 153 -42.09 -17.27 13.01
C LEU A 153 -41.92 -15.81 13.44
N ASP A 154 -41.31 -15.60 14.61
CA ASP A 154 -41.25 -14.36 15.40
C ASP A 154 -39.80 -13.93 15.66
N GLU A 155 -38.93 -14.16 14.67
CA GLU A 155 -37.53 -13.73 14.68
C GLU A 155 -36.68 -14.32 15.82
N GLY A 156 -37.03 -15.54 16.25
CA GLY A 156 -36.24 -16.35 17.17
C GLY A 156 -36.73 -16.33 18.62
N VAL A 157 -37.81 -15.59 18.90
CA VAL A 157 -38.43 -15.47 20.23
C VAL A 157 -39.13 -16.77 20.65
N SER A 158 -39.72 -17.52 19.73
CA SER A 158 -40.27 -18.85 20.01
C SER A 158 -40.01 -19.86 18.89
N TRP A 159 -39.94 -21.14 19.26
CA TRP A 159 -39.56 -22.23 18.36
C TRP A 159 -40.64 -23.32 18.36
N SER A 160 -40.98 -23.81 17.17
CA SER A 160 -41.94 -24.92 17.00
C SER A 160 -41.50 -26.18 17.73
N GLU A 161 -42.42 -27.15 17.88
CA GLU A 161 -42.05 -28.53 18.21
C GLU A 161 -41.03 -29.12 17.20
N PRO A 162 -40.18 -30.07 17.62
CA PRO A 162 -39.05 -30.54 16.83
C PRO A 162 -39.48 -31.59 15.79
N THR A 163 -39.30 -31.25 14.52
CA THR A 163 -39.41 -32.19 13.40
C THR A 163 -38.14 -33.04 13.33
N ARG A 164 -38.30 -34.35 13.05
CA ARG A 164 -37.20 -35.30 12.91
C ARG A 164 -36.79 -35.40 11.45
N ILE A 165 -35.52 -35.12 11.18
CA ILE A 165 -34.92 -35.27 9.84
C ILE A 165 -34.59 -36.74 9.58
N VAL A 166 -34.00 -37.41 10.58
CA VAL A 166 -33.74 -38.86 10.55
C VAL A 166 -34.95 -39.62 11.13
N PRO A 167 -35.55 -40.58 10.40
CA PRO A 167 -36.66 -41.39 10.90
C PRO A 167 -36.33 -42.14 12.20
N LYS A 168 -37.26 -42.10 13.17
CA LYS A 168 -37.07 -42.65 14.53
C LYS A 168 -36.84 -44.17 14.57
N ASP A 169 -37.25 -44.88 13.54
CA ASP A 169 -37.02 -46.32 13.32
C ASP A 169 -35.64 -46.63 12.71
N THR A 170 -34.82 -45.60 12.43
CA THR A 170 -33.43 -45.72 11.95
C THR A 170 -32.37 -45.22 12.97
N PRO A 171 -32.44 -45.64 14.26
CA PRO A 171 -31.57 -45.11 15.33
C PRO A 171 -30.08 -45.26 14.98
N SER A 172 -29.35 -44.16 15.16
CA SER A 172 -28.00 -43.97 14.63
C SER A 172 -27.13 -43.12 15.56
N TYR A 173 -25.82 -43.14 15.34
CA TYR A 173 -24.92 -42.06 15.75
C TYR A 173 -24.47 -41.36 14.47
N SER A 174 -24.90 -40.11 14.31
CA SER A 174 -24.89 -39.35 13.05
C SER A 174 -24.54 -37.90 13.34
N VAL A 175 -23.49 -37.39 12.71
CA VAL A 175 -23.03 -36.01 12.92
C VAL A 175 -23.51 -35.13 11.78
N LEU A 176 -24.43 -34.21 12.09
CA LEU A 176 -24.52 -32.91 11.44
C LEU A 176 -23.40 -32.04 12.03
N ASN A 177 -22.56 -31.42 11.20
CA ASN A 177 -21.64 -30.39 11.70
C ASN A 177 -22.39 -29.05 11.78
N ASN A 178 -21.97 -28.14 12.67
CA ASN A 178 -22.53 -26.78 12.72
C ASN A 178 -22.40 -26.05 11.37
N ASP A 179 -23.34 -25.15 11.06
CA ASP A 179 -23.38 -24.39 9.79
C ASP A 179 -23.25 -25.27 8.52
N ARG A 180 -24.12 -26.26 8.28
CA ARG A 180 -24.03 -27.08 7.03
C ARG A 180 -25.36 -27.36 6.34
N VAL A 181 -26.44 -26.67 6.73
CA VAL A 181 -27.78 -26.87 6.15
C VAL A 181 -28.11 -25.73 5.21
N ILE A 182 -28.27 -26.04 3.92
CA ILE A 182 -28.57 -25.04 2.88
C ILE A 182 -29.99 -25.19 2.34
N GLN A 183 -30.55 -24.08 1.83
CA GLN A 183 -31.73 -24.09 0.96
C GLN A 183 -31.29 -23.73 -0.46
N LEU A 184 -31.55 -24.64 -1.40
CA LEU A 184 -31.21 -24.44 -2.80
C LEU A 184 -32.07 -23.35 -3.44
N ARG A 185 -31.63 -22.81 -4.58
CA ARG A 185 -32.42 -21.91 -5.44
C ARG A 185 -33.78 -22.49 -5.85
N SER A 186 -33.95 -23.82 -5.83
CA SER A 186 -35.21 -24.51 -6.07
C SER A 186 -36.21 -24.51 -4.89
N GLY A 187 -35.77 -24.08 -3.70
CA GLY A 187 -36.52 -24.14 -2.45
C GLY A 187 -36.29 -25.42 -1.63
N ARG A 188 -35.58 -26.42 -2.19
CA ARG A 188 -35.21 -27.66 -1.48
C ARG A 188 -34.24 -27.39 -0.34
N LEU A 189 -34.50 -27.95 0.85
CA LEU A 189 -33.52 -28.02 1.95
C LEU A 189 -32.59 -29.23 1.77
N VAL A 190 -31.31 -29.07 2.08
CA VAL A 190 -30.29 -30.15 2.05
C VAL A 190 -29.54 -30.21 3.38
N VAL A 191 -29.64 -31.34 4.09
CA VAL A 191 -28.98 -31.62 5.38
C VAL A 191 -27.95 -32.74 5.20
N PRO A 192 -26.64 -32.45 5.14
CA PRO A 192 -25.59 -33.46 5.01
C PRO A 192 -25.21 -34.06 6.37
N LEU A 193 -25.03 -35.39 6.44
CA LEU A 193 -24.77 -36.13 7.69
C LEU A 193 -23.64 -37.17 7.53
N ALA A 194 -22.74 -37.22 8.53
CA ALA A 194 -21.77 -38.29 8.71
C ALA A 194 -22.31 -39.40 9.63
N VAL A 195 -22.81 -40.49 9.05
CA VAL A 195 -23.36 -41.62 9.80
C VAL A 195 -22.27 -42.59 10.24
N HIS A 196 -21.95 -42.54 11.53
CA HIS A 196 -20.88 -43.29 12.18
C HIS A 196 -21.34 -44.65 12.73
N TYR A 197 -22.60 -44.75 13.13
CA TYR A 197 -23.23 -45.99 13.60
C TYR A 197 -24.71 -46.03 13.21
N ARG A 198 -25.25 -47.22 12.95
CA ARG A 198 -26.70 -47.51 12.99
C ARG A 198 -26.91 -48.78 13.81
N VAL A 199 -28.04 -48.90 14.51
CA VAL A 199 -28.38 -50.14 15.21
C VAL A 199 -28.38 -51.31 14.21
N GLY A 200 -27.80 -52.45 14.62
CA GLY A 200 -27.52 -53.59 13.73
C GLY A 200 -26.14 -53.57 13.05
N TRP A 201 -25.42 -52.43 12.99
CA TRP A 201 -24.01 -52.44 12.57
C TRP A 201 -23.13 -53.14 13.61
N PRO A 202 -21.97 -53.72 13.21
CA PRO A 202 -21.09 -54.46 14.11
C PRO A 202 -20.51 -53.59 15.24
N GLY A 203 -20.38 -52.28 15.00
CA GLY A 203 -19.90 -51.27 15.93
C GLY A 203 -19.69 -49.93 15.21
N TYR A 204 -19.21 -48.91 15.95
CA TYR A 204 -18.83 -47.59 15.42
C TYR A 204 -17.80 -47.70 14.28
N ARG A 205 -18.05 -47.02 13.16
CA ARG A 205 -17.08 -46.90 12.06
C ARG A 205 -16.27 -45.61 12.20
N LYS A 206 -14.93 -45.68 12.13
CA LYS A 206 -14.08 -44.47 12.17
C LYS A 206 -14.29 -43.57 10.95
N SER A 207 -14.41 -44.16 9.76
CA SER A 207 -14.87 -43.48 8.54
C SER A 207 -16.39 -43.67 8.43
N ALA A 208 -17.14 -42.59 8.36
CA ALA A 208 -18.60 -42.63 8.32
C ALA A 208 -19.13 -42.90 6.91
N GLU A 209 -20.43 -43.20 6.83
CA GLU A 209 -21.23 -43.17 5.60
C GLU A 209 -21.79 -41.75 5.44
N MET A 210 -21.43 -41.04 4.37
CA MET A 210 -21.97 -39.70 4.08
C MET A 210 -23.33 -39.86 3.38
N VAL A 211 -24.33 -39.12 3.83
CA VAL A 211 -25.69 -39.08 3.26
C VAL A 211 -26.22 -37.66 3.31
N CYS A 212 -27.18 -37.33 2.45
CA CYS A 212 -28.01 -36.14 2.63
C CYS A 212 -29.42 -36.54 3.06
N TYR A 213 -30.12 -35.61 3.72
CA TYR A 213 -31.58 -35.62 3.83
C TYR A 213 -32.12 -34.37 3.13
N LEU A 214 -33.18 -34.55 2.36
CA LEU A 214 -33.76 -33.57 1.46
C LEU A 214 -35.20 -33.28 1.86
N SER A 215 -35.64 -32.03 1.74
CA SER A 215 -37.04 -31.63 1.93
C SER A 215 -37.48 -30.62 0.87
N ASP A 216 -38.57 -30.94 0.17
CA ASP A 216 -39.18 -30.09 -0.87
C ASP A 216 -40.41 -29.31 -0.34
N ASP A 217 -40.73 -29.42 0.96
CA ASP A 217 -41.93 -28.86 1.59
C ASP A 217 -41.62 -27.98 2.82
N GLY A 218 -40.46 -27.31 2.79
CA GLY A 218 -40.03 -26.37 3.83
C GLY A 218 -39.74 -27.04 5.18
N GLY A 219 -39.23 -28.27 5.14
CA GLY A 219 -38.81 -29.06 6.30
C GLY A 219 -39.94 -29.86 6.98
N THR A 220 -41.09 -30.02 6.33
CA THR A 220 -42.26 -30.72 6.90
C THR A 220 -42.11 -32.25 6.76
N THR A 221 -41.58 -32.73 5.64
CA THR A 221 -41.20 -34.13 5.40
C THR A 221 -39.78 -34.23 4.84
N TRP A 222 -39.15 -35.37 5.04
CA TRP A 222 -37.72 -35.58 4.78
C TRP A 222 -37.46 -36.92 4.08
N GLN A 223 -36.69 -36.88 2.99
CA GLN A 223 -36.20 -38.05 2.23
C GLN A 223 -34.69 -38.19 2.39
N ARG A 224 -34.20 -39.39 2.74
CA ARG A 224 -32.75 -39.70 2.67
C ARG A 224 -32.31 -39.82 1.20
N SER A 225 -31.16 -39.26 0.87
CA SER A 225 -30.49 -39.44 -0.42
C SER A 225 -30.35 -40.91 -0.82
N THR A 226 -30.46 -41.19 -2.11
CA THR A 226 -30.23 -42.50 -2.72
C THR A 226 -28.76 -42.90 -2.58
N SER A 227 -27.83 -41.97 -2.88
CA SER A 227 -26.39 -42.20 -2.64
C SER A 227 -26.05 -42.32 -1.16
N ALA A 228 -25.01 -43.11 -0.87
CA ALA A 228 -24.50 -43.40 0.46
C ALA A 228 -22.97 -43.57 0.39
N LEU A 229 -22.23 -42.47 0.49
CA LEU A 229 -20.82 -42.43 0.15
C LEU A 229 -19.95 -42.98 1.30
N SER A 230 -18.81 -43.59 0.99
CA SER A 230 -17.83 -43.97 2.01
C SER A 230 -16.42 -43.92 1.45
N SER A 231 -15.43 -43.57 2.29
CA SER A 231 -14.03 -43.46 1.88
C SER A 231 -13.09 -44.28 2.76
N LYS A 232 -12.05 -44.84 2.14
CA LYS A 232 -10.91 -45.47 2.81
C LYS A 232 -9.99 -44.45 3.48
N SER A 233 -10.02 -43.19 3.04
CA SER A 233 -9.11 -42.11 3.46
C SER A 233 -9.51 -41.41 4.76
N LEU A 234 -10.53 -41.91 5.47
CA LEU A 234 -11.39 -41.22 6.44
C LEU A 234 -12.35 -40.23 5.76
N ALA A 235 -13.64 -40.32 6.07
CA ALA A 235 -14.66 -39.31 5.75
C ALA A 235 -15.51 -39.05 7.01
N GLN A 236 -15.69 -37.78 7.35
CA GLN A 236 -16.54 -37.28 8.44
C GLN A 236 -17.01 -35.84 8.11
N GLU A 237 -17.98 -35.33 8.88
CA GLU A 237 -18.41 -33.91 8.88
C GLU A 237 -18.54 -33.30 7.47
N PRO A 238 -19.50 -33.80 6.65
CA PRO A 238 -19.78 -33.27 5.34
C PRO A 238 -20.43 -31.88 5.42
N GLY A 239 -19.99 -30.98 4.53
CA GLY A 239 -20.75 -29.80 4.11
C GLY A 239 -21.16 -29.91 2.65
N VAL A 240 -22.10 -29.06 2.22
CA VAL A 240 -22.58 -28.98 0.84
C VAL A 240 -22.78 -27.51 0.47
N VAL A 241 -22.42 -27.14 -0.77
CA VAL A 241 -22.69 -25.82 -1.36
C VAL A 241 -23.29 -25.98 -2.77
N GLU A 242 -24.24 -25.10 -3.13
CA GLU A 242 -24.81 -25.03 -4.49
C GLU A 242 -23.87 -24.24 -5.41
N LEU A 243 -23.53 -24.81 -6.57
CA LEU A 243 -22.68 -24.23 -7.60
C LEU A 243 -23.46 -23.25 -8.49
N SER A 244 -22.78 -22.35 -9.22
CA SER A 244 -23.45 -21.36 -10.07
C SER A 244 -24.31 -22.01 -11.17
N ASP A 245 -23.89 -23.18 -11.66
CA ASP A 245 -24.58 -24.00 -12.66
C ASP A 245 -25.73 -24.88 -12.10
N GLY A 246 -25.96 -24.86 -10.79
CA GLY A 246 -27.03 -25.61 -10.11
C GLY A 246 -26.67 -27.05 -9.71
N ARG A 247 -25.44 -27.52 -9.96
CA ARG A 247 -24.90 -28.72 -9.31
C ARG A 247 -24.62 -28.45 -7.84
N LEU A 248 -24.49 -29.49 -7.03
CA LEU A 248 -24.02 -29.38 -5.64
C LEU A 248 -22.60 -29.95 -5.49
N MET A 249 -21.77 -29.30 -4.68
CA MET A 249 -20.47 -29.83 -4.24
C MET A 249 -20.53 -30.18 -2.75
N MET A 250 -20.22 -31.43 -2.42
CA MET A 250 -20.02 -31.90 -1.05
C MET A 250 -18.52 -31.91 -0.71
N PHE A 251 -18.17 -31.47 0.50
CA PHE A 251 -16.81 -31.50 1.04
C PHE A 251 -16.79 -32.18 2.41
N CYS A 252 -15.89 -33.15 2.64
CA CYS A 252 -15.81 -33.94 3.88
C CYS A 252 -14.38 -34.01 4.42
N ARG A 253 -14.19 -33.96 5.75
CA ARG A 253 -12.84 -34.08 6.33
C ARG A 253 -12.24 -35.47 6.20
N SER A 254 -10.94 -35.52 5.89
CA SER A 254 -10.15 -36.76 5.84
C SER A 254 -8.87 -36.69 6.67
N GLY A 255 -7.92 -37.60 6.43
CA GLY A 255 -6.61 -37.62 7.09
C GLY A 255 -5.59 -36.57 6.62
N LYS A 256 -5.70 -36.02 5.40
CA LYS A 256 -4.67 -35.14 4.78
C LYS A 256 -5.18 -34.06 3.81
N PHE A 257 -6.46 -34.11 3.44
CA PHE A 257 -7.13 -33.23 2.48
C PHE A 257 -8.63 -33.21 2.79
N GLN A 258 -9.43 -32.40 2.12
CA GLN A 258 -10.88 -32.65 2.08
C GLN A 258 -11.18 -33.71 1.00
N LEU A 259 -12.31 -34.41 1.13
CA LEU A 259 -12.86 -35.27 0.09
C LEU A 259 -14.02 -34.54 -0.60
N LEU A 260 -14.02 -34.52 -1.92
CA LEU A 260 -15.05 -33.90 -2.75
C LEU A 260 -15.98 -34.94 -3.37
N SER A 261 -17.24 -34.56 -3.57
CA SER A 261 -18.23 -35.30 -4.37
C SER A 261 -19.21 -34.30 -4.98
N TYR A 262 -19.82 -34.64 -6.11
CA TYR A 262 -20.73 -33.77 -6.84
C TYR A 262 -22.08 -34.45 -7.10
N SER A 263 -23.15 -33.64 -7.15
CA SER A 263 -24.52 -34.06 -7.46
C SER A 263 -25.12 -33.17 -8.55
N ASP A 264 -25.68 -33.80 -9.58
CA ASP A 264 -26.38 -33.14 -10.69
C ASP A 264 -27.92 -33.12 -10.51
N ASP A 265 -28.44 -33.69 -9.40
CA ASP A 265 -29.87 -33.95 -9.17
C ASP A 265 -30.42 -33.33 -7.87
N GLN A 266 -29.79 -32.25 -7.41
CA GLN A 266 -30.14 -31.54 -6.17
C GLN A 266 -30.06 -32.44 -4.92
N GLY A 267 -29.02 -33.28 -4.84
CA GLY A 267 -28.55 -33.94 -3.63
C GLY A 267 -29.05 -35.37 -3.37
N ASP A 268 -29.71 -36.01 -4.32
CA ASP A 268 -30.24 -37.38 -4.17
C ASP A 268 -29.18 -38.43 -4.55
N THR A 269 -28.54 -38.27 -5.70
CA THR A 269 -27.36 -39.04 -6.11
C THR A 269 -26.11 -38.16 -6.14
N TRP A 270 -24.97 -38.82 -5.88
CA TRP A 270 -23.68 -38.21 -5.62
C TRP A 270 -22.56 -39.09 -6.18
N SER A 271 -21.51 -38.47 -6.73
CA SER A 271 -20.32 -39.17 -7.22
C SER A 271 -19.49 -39.81 -6.11
N ASP A 272 -18.56 -40.72 -6.46
CA ASP A 272 -17.56 -41.22 -5.51
C ASP A 272 -16.74 -40.08 -4.87
N LEU A 273 -16.32 -40.27 -3.61
CA LEU A 273 -15.51 -39.31 -2.84
C LEU A 273 -14.06 -39.29 -3.32
N THR A 274 -13.64 -38.21 -3.99
CA THR A 274 -12.27 -37.99 -4.49
C THR A 274 -11.45 -37.08 -3.55
N PRO A 275 -10.12 -37.22 -3.46
CA PRO A 275 -9.29 -36.23 -2.74
C PRO A 275 -9.32 -34.85 -3.41
N SER A 276 -9.41 -33.78 -2.62
CA SER A 276 -9.16 -32.40 -3.07
C SER A 276 -7.66 -32.14 -3.23
N THR A 277 -7.33 -30.99 -3.86
CA THR A 277 -5.97 -30.46 -3.97
C THR A 277 -5.48 -29.78 -2.69
N PHE A 278 -6.38 -29.11 -1.96
CA PHE A 278 -6.07 -28.37 -0.73
C PHE A 278 -5.81 -29.32 0.45
N THR A 279 -4.57 -29.33 0.95
CA THR A 279 -4.16 -30.24 2.02
C THR A 279 -4.43 -29.66 3.41
N GLN A 280 -4.30 -30.51 4.43
CA GLN A 280 -4.46 -30.15 5.85
C GLN A 280 -3.50 -30.94 6.75
N PRO A 281 -3.00 -30.33 7.85
CA PRO A 281 -1.97 -30.94 8.69
C PRO A 281 -2.51 -32.00 9.66
N THR A 282 -3.83 -32.07 9.84
CA THR A 282 -4.51 -33.03 10.73
C THR A 282 -5.96 -33.25 10.28
N VAL A 283 -6.72 -34.04 11.03
CA VAL A 283 -8.16 -34.24 10.81
C VAL A 283 -8.95 -33.03 11.32
N SER A 284 -9.36 -32.14 10.41
CA SER A 284 -10.22 -30.97 10.64
C SER A 284 -11.24 -30.78 9.52
N PRO A 285 -12.44 -30.24 9.81
CA PRO A 285 -13.39 -29.81 8.79
C PRO A 285 -12.96 -28.51 8.12
N ALA A 286 -13.32 -28.36 6.85
CA ALA A 286 -13.44 -27.06 6.20
C ALA A 286 -14.87 -26.51 6.37
N SER A 287 -15.07 -25.28 5.93
CA SER A 287 -16.37 -24.60 5.77
C SER A 287 -16.32 -23.94 4.41
N ILE A 288 -17.35 -24.10 3.57
CA ILE A 288 -17.40 -23.50 2.24
C ILE A 288 -18.81 -22.96 2.00
N GLU A 289 -18.88 -21.67 1.72
CA GLU A 289 -20.10 -20.86 1.56
C GLU A 289 -19.99 -19.97 0.32
N ARG A 290 -21.07 -19.34 -0.13
CA ARG A 290 -21.05 -18.40 -1.26
C ARG A 290 -21.21 -16.96 -0.79
N ILE A 291 -20.23 -16.11 -1.11
CA ILE A 291 -20.23 -14.68 -0.82
C ILE A 291 -21.38 -14.01 -1.59
N PRO A 292 -22.38 -13.37 -0.94
CA PRO A 292 -23.56 -12.85 -1.63
C PRO A 292 -23.29 -11.69 -2.59
N SER A 293 -22.28 -10.85 -2.31
CA SER A 293 -21.97 -9.64 -3.09
C SER A 293 -21.21 -9.93 -4.39
N SER A 294 -20.25 -10.84 -4.37
CA SER A 294 -19.47 -11.24 -5.57
C SER A 294 -20.03 -12.48 -6.28
N GLY A 295 -20.69 -13.37 -5.54
CA GLY A 295 -21.07 -14.71 -6.01
C GLY A 295 -19.94 -15.74 -5.96
N ASP A 296 -18.74 -15.39 -5.49
CA ASP A 296 -17.60 -16.33 -5.32
C ASP A 296 -17.84 -17.30 -4.15
N LEU A 297 -17.13 -18.43 -4.12
CA LEU A 297 -17.09 -19.29 -2.93
C LEU A 297 -16.00 -18.83 -1.95
N LEU A 298 -16.28 -18.83 -0.66
CA LEU A 298 -15.34 -18.62 0.44
C LEU A 298 -15.08 -19.94 1.16
N MET A 299 -13.83 -20.37 1.29
CA MET A 299 -13.42 -21.56 2.06
C MET A 299 -12.57 -21.19 3.27
N LEU A 300 -12.99 -21.64 4.45
CA LEU A 300 -12.22 -21.58 5.71
C LEU A 300 -11.76 -23.00 6.11
N TRP A 301 -10.44 -23.23 6.21
CA TRP A 301 -9.87 -24.53 6.60
C TRP A 301 -8.55 -24.38 7.40
N ASN A 302 -7.81 -25.48 7.58
CA ASN A 302 -6.44 -25.44 8.09
C ASN A 302 -5.47 -25.86 6.99
N ASN A 303 -4.70 -24.91 6.45
CA ASN A 303 -3.79 -25.19 5.34
C ASN A 303 -2.65 -26.14 5.75
N GLY A 304 -2.53 -27.27 5.06
CA GLY A 304 -1.45 -28.26 5.26
C GLY A 304 -0.19 -27.95 4.45
N ASP A 305 -0.30 -27.09 3.45
CA ASP A 305 0.78 -26.64 2.57
C ASP A 305 1.47 -25.37 3.13
N ASP A 306 1.00 -24.86 4.28
CA ASP A 306 1.69 -23.83 5.07
C ASP A 306 3.06 -24.35 5.55
N GLU A 307 4.08 -23.49 5.47
CA GLU A 307 5.48 -23.92 5.70
C GLU A 307 5.74 -24.37 7.14
N LEU A 308 5.04 -23.79 8.13
CA LEU A 308 5.13 -24.18 9.54
C LEU A 308 4.33 -25.46 9.80
N ALA A 309 3.15 -25.58 9.18
CA ALA A 309 2.31 -26.78 9.23
C ALA A 309 3.03 -28.01 8.66
N MET A 310 3.72 -27.87 7.51
CA MET A 310 4.56 -28.91 6.91
C MET A 310 5.74 -29.31 7.81
N LYS A 311 6.47 -28.33 8.38
CA LYS A 311 7.64 -28.58 9.24
C LYS A 311 7.26 -29.23 10.58
N LYS A 312 6.16 -28.79 11.20
CA LYS A 312 5.74 -29.23 12.53
C LYS A 312 4.22 -29.01 12.72
N PRO A 313 3.37 -29.99 12.33
CA PRO A 313 1.93 -29.88 12.53
C PRO A 313 1.59 -29.88 14.03
N VAL A 314 0.90 -28.84 14.50
CA VAL A 314 0.49 -28.67 15.91
C VAL A 314 -0.98 -28.32 15.96
N GLY A 315 -1.81 -29.32 16.26
CA GLY A 315 -3.26 -29.14 16.36
C GLY A 315 -3.92 -28.80 15.02
N ARG A 316 -5.01 -28.04 15.08
CA ARG A 316 -5.75 -27.53 13.92
C ARG A 316 -5.32 -26.09 13.63
N ARG A 317 -4.21 -25.91 12.92
CA ARG A 317 -3.68 -24.60 12.52
C ARG A 317 -2.76 -24.70 11.29
N PRO A 318 -2.46 -23.61 10.55
CA PRO A 318 -3.06 -22.28 10.69
C PRO A 318 -4.57 -22.29 10.45
N PHE A 319 -5.26 -21.19 10.72
CA PHE A 319 -6.60 -20.95 10.23
C PHE A 319 -6.50 -20.11 8.96
N THR A 320 -7.02 -20.62 7.86
CA THR A 320 -6.76 -20.09 6.52
C THR A 320 -8.06 -19.90 5.77
N ALA A 321 -8.22 -18.76 5.13
CA ALA A 321 -9.27 -18.47 4.18
C ALA A 321 -8.72 -18.51 2.74
N ALA A 322 -9.58 -18.80 1.77
CA ALA A 322 -9.35 -18.63 0.34
C ALA A 322 -10.68 -18.45 -0.38
N ILE A 323 -10.66 -17.77 -1.52
CA ILE A 323 -11.83 -17.62 -2.40
C ILE A 323 -11.69 -18.48 -3.66
N SER A 324 -12.81 -18.81 -4.29
CA SER A 324 -12.87 -19.45 -5.60
C SER A 324 -13.90 -18.76 -6.49
N LYS A 325 -13.43 -18.29 -7.64
CA LYS A 325 -14.24 -17.60 -8.66
C LYS A 325 -14.78 -18.53 -9.75
N ASP A 326 -14.55 -19.84 -9.59
CA ASP A 326 -14.82 -20.87 -10.60
C ASP A 326 -15.52 -22.11 -10.00
N ASP A 327 -16.32 -21.91 -8.95
CA ASP A 327 -17.10 -22.96 -8.26
C ASP A 327 -16.25 -24.09 -7.63
N GLY A 328 -15.09 -23.72 -7.11
CA GLY A 328 -14.22 -24.58 -6.31
C GLY A 328 -13.16 -25.36 -7.11
N GLN A 329 -12.99 -25.06 -8.40
CA GLN A 329 -11.99 -25.72 -9.26
C GLN A 329 -10.58 -25.19 -8.97
N THR A 330 -10.43 -23.88 -8.76
CA THR A 330 -9.22 -23.22 -8.26
C THR A 330 -9.54 -22.37 -7.03
N TRP A 331 -8.56 -22.21 -6.16
CA TRP A 331 -8.65 -21.42 -4.93
C TRP A 331 -7.49 -20.42 -4.91
N GLN A 332 -7.81 -19.16 -4.64
CA GLN A 332 -6.89 -18.01 -4.64
C GLN A 332 -7.04 -17.20 -3.35
N ASN A 333 -6.18 -16.19 -3.17
CA ASN A 333 -6.18 -15.30 -2.00
C ASN A 333 -6.11 -16.10 -0.68
N ILE A 334 -5.03 -16.88 -0.54
CA ILE A 334 -4.85 -17.84 0.56
C ILE A 334 -4.25 -17.12 1.79
N HIS A 335 -5.11 -16.59 2.66
CA HIS A 335 -4.71 -15.75 3.79
C HIS A 335 -4.95 -16.43 5.15
N ASN A 336 -3.95 -16.39 6.03
CA ASN A 336 -4.02 -17.03 7.35
C ASN A 336 -4.75 -16.13 8.37
N VAL A 337 -6.08 -16.25 8.45
CA VAL A 337 -6.99 -15.61 9.43
C VAL A 337 -6.55 -15.76 10.91
N GLY A 338 -5.80 -16.81 11.25
CA GLY A 338 -5.28 -17.01 12.60
C GLY A 338 -4.04 -17.89 12.65
N THR A 339 -2.97 -17.40 13.28
CA THR A 339 -1.65 -18.07 13.32
C THR A 339 -1.12 -18.37 14.73
N ASP A 340 -1.94 -18.25 15.78
CA ASP A 340 -1.42 -18.29 17.16
C ASP A 340 -0.61 -19.57 17.46
N PRO A 341 0.62 -19.45 18.02
CA PRO A 341 1.46 -20.57 18.43
C PRO A 341 0.84 -21.54 19.45
N GLU A 342 -0.31 -21.24 20.05
CA GLU A 342 -1.13 -22.13 20.89
C GLU A 342 -2.59 -22.29 20.37
N GLY A 343 -2.93 -21.68 19.22
CA GLY A 343 -4.26 -21.69 18.61
C GLY A 343 -4.73 -23.05 18.10
N TRP A 344 -6.06 -23.21 18.00
CA TRP A 344 -6.72 -24.44 17.57
C TRP A 344 -8.09 -24.14 16.96
N TYR A 345 -8.19 -24.20 15.63
CA TYR A 345 -9.27 -23.59 14.86
C TYR A 345 -10.15 -24.63 14.14
N CYS A 346 -11.46 -24.61 14.36
CA CYS A 346 -12.44 -25.50 13.73
C CYS A 346 -13.88 -25.19 14.18
N TYR A 347 -14.84 -25.90 13.58
CA TYR A 347 -16.29 -25.76 13.84
C TYR A 347 -16.74 -24.32 13.55
N THR A 348 -16.25 -23.81 12.42
CA THR A 348 -16.51 -22.46 11.92
C THR A 348 -17.88 -22.43 11.26
N ALA A 349 -18.73 -21.53 11.76
CA ALA A 349 -19.86 -20.99 11.02
C ALA A 349 -19.45 -19.73 10.25
N ILE A 350 -20.13 -19.45 9.14
CA ILE A 350 -19.98 -18.25 8.31
C ILE A 350 -21.35 -17.56 8.20
N GLU A 351 -21.41 -16.23 8.30
CA GLU A 351 -22.61 -15.43 8.01
C GLU A 351 -22.18 -14.11 7.37
N PHE A 352 -22.96 -13.62 6.41
CA PHE A 352 -22.64 -12.42 5.64
C PHE A 352 -23.52 -11.25 6.08
N VAL A 353 -22.89 -10.25 6.70
CA VAL A 353 -23.57 -9.09 7.30
C VAL A 353 -23.03 -7.81 6.66
N ASP A 354 -23.79 -7.33 5.67
CA ASP A 354 -23.41 -6.19 4.84
C ASP A 354 -22.02 -6.44 4.23
N GLU A 355 -21.09 -5.47 4.27
CA GLU A 355 -19.75 -5.63 3.71
C GLU A 355 -18.79 -6.48 4.57
N HIS A 356 -19.29 -7.31 5.50
CA HIS A 356 -18.48 -8.11 6.43
C HIS A 356 -18.93 -9.57 6.52
N VAL A 357 -17.97 -10.45 6.80
CA VAL A 357 -18.17 -11.85 7.18
C VAL A 357 -18.00 -11.99 8.69
N LEU A 358 -18.93 -12.68 9.33
CA LEU A 358 -18.83 -13.12 10.71
C LEU A 358 -18.48 -14.60 10.76
N LEU A 359 -17.48 -14.94 11.57
CA LEU A 359 -17.02 -16.30 11.79
C LEU A 359 -17.19 -16.66 13.27
N ALA A 360 -18.04 -17.64 13.58
CA ALA A 360 -18.11 -18.25 14.91
C ALA A 360 -17.34 -19.57 14.90
N HIS A 361 -16.19 -19.63 15.57
CA HIS A 361 -15.30 -20.80 15.53
C HIS A 361 -14.63 -21.08 16.88
N CYS A 362 -14.11 -22.29 17.07
CA CYS A 362 -13.27 -22.57 18.23
C CYS A 362 -11.94 -21.81 18.13
N GLU A 363 -11.45 -21.25 19.24
CA GLU A 363 -10.08 -20.75 19.38
C GLU A 363 -9.58 -20.99 20.82
N TYR A 364 -8.30 -20.67 21.05
CA TYR A 364 -7.55 -20.81 22.31
C TYR A 364 -8.36 -20.58 23.61
N PRO A 365 -8.14 -21.40 24.66
CA PRO A 365 -7.20 -22.52 24.73
C PRO A 365 -7.85 -23.86 24.32
N ARG A 366 -7.47 -24.40 23.15
CA ARG A 366 -8.02 -25.64 22.55
C ARG A 366 -9.51 -25.52 22.20
N LEU A 367 -10.26 -26.62 22.17
CA LEU A 367 -11.68 -26.71 21.79
C LEU A 367 -12.66 -26.13 22.83
N ASN A 368 -12.23 -25.18 23.67
CA ASN A 368 -12.97 -24.81 24.87
C ASN A 368 -13.69 -23.45 24.77
N SER A 369 -13.22 -22.53 23.92
CA SER A 369 -13.77 -21.19 23.77
C SER A 369 -14.36 -21.00 22.38
N LEU A 370 -15.54 -20.37 22.30
CA LEU A 370 -16.10 -19.90 21.03
C LEU A 370 -15.61 -18.47 20.79
N GLN A 371 -14.87 -18.26 19.72
CA GLN A 371 -14.45 -16.95 19.24
C GLN A 371 -15.38 -16.51 18.12
N LEU A 372 -15.90 -15.29 18.24
CA LEU A 372 -16.48 -14.56 17.13
C LEU A 372 -15.39 -13.69 16.52
N THR A 373 -15.23 -13.79 15.20
CA THR A 373 -14.29 -12.98 14.41
C THR A 373 -15.05 -12.28 13.31
N ARG A 374 -14.85 -10.98 13.15
CA ARG A 374 -15.48 -10.14 12.13
C ARG A 374 -14.39 -9.70 11.15
N ILE A 375 -14.66 -9.83 9.86
CA ILE A 375 -13.67 -9.64 8.79
C ILE A 375 -14.37 -8.96 7.62
N PRO A 376 -13.90 -7.84 7.07
CA PRO A 376 -14.48 -7.24 5.86
C PRO A 376 -14.54 -8.26 4.71
N VAL A 377 -15.59 -8.26 3.90
CA VAL A 377 -15.66 -9.14 2.70
C VAL A 377 -14.47 -8.85 1.79
N SER A 378 -14.11 -7.58 1.63
CA SER A 378 -12.92 -7.11 0.93
C SER A 378 -11.61 -7.71 1.45
N TRP A 379 -11.51 -8.13 2.71
CA TRP A 379 -10.29 -8.75 3.25
C TRP A 379 -9.96 -10.10 2.62
N PHE A 380 -10.97 -10.86 2.18
CA PHE A 380 -10.74 -12.11 1.42
C PHE A 380 -10.30 -11.86 -0.03
N TYR A 381 -10.33 -10.60 -0.46
CA TYR A 381 -9.76 -10.11 -1.70
C TYR A 381 -8.46 -9.32 -1.47
N GLN A 382 -8.23 -8.80 -0.27
CA GLN A 382 -6.95 -8.22 0.15
C GLN A 382 -5.87 -9.31 0.23
N GLY A 383 -4.68 -8.97 -0.26
CA GLY A 383 -3.80 -9.94 -0.90
C GLY A 383 -3.60 -9.62 -2.37
N ASP A 384 -4.56 -8.89 -2.97
CA ASP A 384 -4.25 -7.69 -3.73
C ASP A 384 -4.20 -6.48 -2.74
N ASP A 385 -3.35 -5.48 -2.93
CA ASP A 385 -3.11 -4.39 -1.96
C ASP A 385 -3.95 -3.12 -2.24
N VAL A 386 -5.22 -3.12 -1.81
CA VAL A 386 -6.10 -1.93 -1.80
C VAL A 386 -6.93 -1.83 -0.53
N SER A 387 -6.87 -0.66 0.12
CA SER A 387 -7.65 -0.34 1.32
C SER A 387 -9.02 0.31 1.00
N ALA A 388 -10.04 -0.22 1.66
CA ALA A 388 -11.28 0.40 2.15
C ALA A 388 -12.01 1.52 1.33
N ASP A 389 -13.29 1.27 1.01
CA ASP A 389 -14.47 1.87 1.69
C ASP A 389 -14.44 3.40 1.97
N GLN A 390 -15.43 4.26 1.63
CA GLN A 390 -16.82 4.17 1.08
C GLN A 390 -17.07 5.47 0.26
N GLY A 391 -18.10 5.70 -0.55
CA GLY A 391 -19.37 5.01 -0.82
C GLY A 391 -20.54 6.02 -0.80
N GLN A 392 -21.29 6.18 -1.89
CA GLN A 392 -22.61 6.85 -1.91
C GLN A 392 -23.40 6.50 -3.19
N ASP A 393 -24.71 6.25 -3.06
CA ASP A 393 -25.52 5.56 -4.07
C ASP A 393 -25.92 6.38 -5.30
N ALA A 394 -25.76 5.80 -6.50
CA ALA A 394 -26.60 6.11 -7.66
C ALA A 394 -26.65 4.98 -8.73
N ASP A 395 -27.79 4.27 -8.74
CA ASP A 395 -28.36 3.48 -9.84
C ASP A 395 -27.79 2.07 -10.19
N ASN A 396 -28.69 1.19 -10.65
CA ASN A 396 -28.46 -0.24 -10.84
C ASN A 396 -27.81 -0.55 -12.21
N SER A 397 -26.60 -1.10 -12.20
CA SER A 397 -26.07 -1.87 -13.34
C SER A 397 -25.06 -2.94 -12.89
N PRO A 398 -24.96 -4.09 -13.58
CA PRO A 398 -24.12 -5.20 -13.13
C PRO A 398 -22.65 -4.86 -13.27
N GLN A 399 -21.88 -5.01 -12.18
CA GLN A 399 -20.46 -4.64 -12.20
C GLN A 399 -19.67 -5.62 -13.07
N SER A 400 -19.13 -5.10 -14.17
CA SER A 400 -18.50 -5.90 -15.22
C SER A 400 -17.10 -6.36 -14.86
N THR A 401 -16.67 -7.46 -15.47
CA THR A 401 -15.24 -7.72 -15.69
C THR A 401 -14.56 -6.48 -16.28
N LEU A 402 -13.33 -6.16 -15.83
CA LEU A 402 -12.57 -5.04 -16.38
C LEU A 402 -12.27 -5.28 -17.87
N ASP A 403 -13.03 -4.61 -18.74
CA ASP A 403 -12.84 -4.58 -20.19
C ASP A 403 -12.52 -3.15 -20.67
N TYR A 404 -12.13 -3.02 -21.93
CA TYR A 404 -11.85 -1.77 -22.60
C TYR A 404 -12.32 -1.81 -24.05
N SER A 405 -12.78 -0.67 -24.55
CA SER A 405 -12.94 -0.47 -26.00
C SER A 405 -11.66 0.15 -26.58
N VAL A 406 -11.36 -0.15 -27.85
CA VAL A 406 -10.18 0.35 -28.55
C VAL A 406 -10.62 1.32 -29.63
N SER A 407 -10.14 2.57 -29.54
CA SER A 407 -10.29 3.58 -30.60
C SER A 407 -8.93 3.86 -31.24
N LEU A 408 -8.78 3.59 -32.54
CA LEU A 408 -7.53 3.78 -33.27
C LEU A 408 -7.53 5.11 -34.04
N GLU A 409 -6.76 6.09 -33.57
CA GLU A 409 -6.55 7.37 -34.23
C GLU A 409 -5.25 7.34 -35.06
N VAL A 410 -5.25 7.94 -36.25
CA VAL A 410 -4.01 8.21 -37.01
C VAL A 410 -3.67 9.68 -36.80
N ALA A 411 -2.58 9.95 -36.08
CA ALA A 411 -2.14 11.31 -35.76
C ALA A 411 -1.47 11.99 -36.97
N HIS A 412 -0.62 11.25 -37.68
CA HIS A 412 0.16 11.69 -38.84
C HIS A 412 0.35 10.52 -39.81
N GLN A 413 0.51 10.79 -41.12
CA GLN A 413 0.79 9.78 -42.15
C GLN A 413 1.47 10.39 -43.39
N GLY A 414 2.02 9.53 -44.25
CA GLY A 414 2.60 9.90 -45.54
C GLY A 414 4.08 9.50 -45.66
N PHE A 415 4.38 8.61 -46.60
CA PHE A 415 5.72 8.07 -46.83
C PHE A 415 6.35 8.54 -48.16
N ASP A 416 7.59 9.08 -48.11
CA ASP A 416 8.29 9.65 -49.27
C ASP A 416 9.27 8.70 -49.99
N GLY A 417 9.45 7.48 -49.46
CA GLY A 417 10.39 6.48 -49.99
C GLY A 417 11.86 6.67 -49.58
N LYS A 418 12.21 7.67 -48.77
CA LYS A 418 13.60 8.00 -48.37
C LYS A 418 13.77 8.12 -46.86
N GLU A 419 12.81 8.73 -46.20
CA GLU A 419 12.76 8.94 -44.76
C GLU A 419 11.45 8.38 -44.18
N CYS A 420 11.46 8.06 -42.90
CA CYS A 420 10.24 7.72 -42.16
C CYS A 420 10.33 8.22 -40.72
N TRP A 421 9.19 8.63 -40.17
CA TRP A 421 9.00 8.84 -38.75
C TRP A 421 9.13 7.50 -38.00
N VAL A 422 9.75 7.55 -36.84
CA VAL A 422 9.88 6.44 -35.89
C VAL A 422 9.84 6.97 -34.47
N HIS A 423 9.60 6.09 -33.50
CA HIS A 423 9.64 6.41 -32.07
C HIS A 423 8.67 7.52 -31.65
N ALA A 424 7.46 7.54 -32.21
CA ALA A 424 6.36 8.29 -31.62
C ALA A 424 6.13 7.82 -30.17
N ARG A 425 6.11 8.76 -29.23
CA ARG A 425 5.83 8.58 -27.80
C ARG A 425 5.02 9.77 -27.33
N VAL A 426 3.99 9.54 -26.52
CA VAL A 426 3.12 10.59 -25.97
C VAL A 426 3.33 10.73 -24.47
N GLY A 427 3.34 11.98 -24.01
CA GLY A 427 3.13 12.36 -22.62
C GLY A 427 1.90 13.26 -22.55
N ALA A 428 1.37 13.49 -21.36
CA ALA A 428 0.26 14.40 -21.12
C ALA A 428 0.67 15.43 -20.07
N ILE A 429 0.20 16.66 -20.22
CA ILE A 429 0.33 17.75 -19.24
C ILE A 429 -1.09 18.08 -18.75
N PRO A 430 -1.40 18.04 -17.44
CA PRO A 430 -2.72 18.41 -16.94
C PRO A 430 -3.05 19.88 -17.24
N GLY A 431 -4.31 20.16 -17.58
CA GLY A 431 -4.85 21.52 -17.73
C GLY A 431 -5.39 22.09 -16.43
N ASP A 432 -5.56 23.41 -16.36
CA ASP A 432 -6.15 24.12 -15.21
C ASP A 432 -7.63 23.74 -14.96
N ASP A 433 -8.29 23.14 -15.96
CA ASP A 433 -9.65 22.61 -15.97
C ASP A 433 -9.71 21.09 -15.75
N GLY A 434 -8.56 20.45 -15.50
CA GLY A 434 -8.41 18.99 -15.36
C GLY A 434 -8.20 18.24 -16.68
N GLU A 435 -8.37 18.90 -17.83
CA GLU A 435 -8.33 18.26 -19.15
C GLU A 435 -6.91 18.29 -19.75
N PRO A 436 -6.31 17.12 -20.08
CA PRO A 436 -4.89 17.04 -20.40
C PRO A 436 -4.54 17.48 -21.84
N THR A 437 -3.46 18.26 -21.98
CA THR A 437 -2.81 18.49 -23.28
C THR A 437 -1.81 17.37 -23.58
N ALA A 438 -2.05 16.61 -24.65
CA ALA A 438 -1.13 15.58 -25.10
C ALA A 438 0.06 16.19 -25.88
N VAL A 439 1.27 15.77 -25.54
CA VAL A 439 2.54 16.18 -26.16
C VAL A 439 3.22 14.92 -26.70
N MET A 440 3.31 14.81 -28.03
CA MET A 440 3.99 13.72 -28.71
C MET A 440 5.40 14.14 -29.13
N THR A 441 6.40 13.29 -28.88
CA THR A 441 7.73 13.37 -29.52
C THR A 441 7.90 12.23 -30.50
N THR A 442 8.55 12.51 -31.63
CA THR A 442 8.88 11.52 -32.70
C THR A 442 10.16 11.96 -33.43
N GLN A 443 10.78 11.10 -34.24
CA GLN A 443 12.02 11.42 -34.94
C GLN A 443 12.07 10.85 -36.36
N LYS A 444 12.78 11.52 -37.27
CA LYS A 444 13.04 10.99 -38.61
C LYS A 444 14.18 9.96 -38.61
N LEU A 445 14.02 8.92 -39.41
CA LEU A 445 15.05 7.93 -39.77
C LEU A 445 15.27 7.91 -41.30
N LEU A 446 16.53 7.82 -41.71
CA LEU A 446 16.95 7.61 -43.10
C LEU A 446 16.85 6.13 -43.49
N LEU A 447 16.03 5.77 -44.49
CA LEU A 447 15.77 4.36 -44.84
C LEU A 447 17.00 3.60 -45.34
N SER A 448 17.99 4.28 -45.92
CA SER A 448 19.21 3.68 -46.46
C SER A 448 20.28 3.36 -45.39
N GLY A 449 20.02 3.68 -44.12
CA GLY A 449 20.85 3.30 -42.97
C GLY A 449 20.11 2.45 -41.95
N SER A 450 20.83 1.67 -41.15
CA SER A 450 20.29 1.09 -39.92
C SER A 450 20.38 2.14 -38.82
N ASP A 451 19.23 2.48 -38.21
CA ASP A 451 19.16 3.27 -36.98
C ASP A 451 19.81 4.66 -37.11
N VAL A 452 19.73 5.26 -38.30
CA VAL A 452 20.27 6.59 -38.61
C VAL A 452 19.19 7.64 -38.37
N PHE A 453 19.16 8.19 -37.16
CA PHE A 453 18.15 9.12 -36.69
C PHE A 453 18.57 10.60 -36.79
N TYR A 454 17.59 11.48 -36.97
CA TYR A 454 17.73 12.93 -36.88
C TYR A 454 17.09 13.47 -35.60
N ARG A 455 17.07 14.80 -35.43
CA ARG A 455 16.50 15.46 -34.25
C ARG A 455 15.04 15.08 -33.99
N LEU A 456 14.67 15.13 -32.71
CA LEU A 456 13.29 15.03 -32.29
C LEU A 456 12.44 16.14 -32.95
N HIS A 457 11.19 15.80 -33.21
CA HIS A 457 10.11 16.72 -33.56
C HIS A 457 8.99 16.48 -32.57
N GLU A 458 8.20 17.50 -32.30
CA GLU A 458 7.00 17.40 -31.47
C GLU A 458 5.73 17.71 -32.24
N SER A 459 4.62 17.21 -31.71
CA SER A 459 3.27 17.54 -32.14
C SER A 459 2.37 17.50 -30.91
N ARG A 460 1.42 18.43 -30.81
CA ARG A 460 0.57 18.60 -29.62
C ARG A 460 -0.90 18.52 -29.97
N LYS A 461 -1.70 18.01 -29.02
CA LYS A 461 -3.15 17.96 -29.09
C LYS A 461 -3.72 18.45 -27.75
N PRO A 462 -4.12 19.73 -27.65
CA PRO A 462 -4.89 20.23 -26.52
C PRO A 462 -6.20 19.46 -26.36
N ALA A 463 -6.78 19.50 -25.17
CA ALA A 463 -8.10 18.93 -24.93
C ALA A 463 -9.16 19.54 -25.85
N GLY A 464 -10.16 18.74 -26.23
CA GLY A 464 -11.22 19.14 -27.17
C GLY A 464 -10.76 19.42 -28.62
N ALA A 465 -9.47 19.35 -28.96
CA ALA A 465 -9.00 19.55 -30.33
C ALA A 465 -9.25 18.29 -31.19
N ASP A 466 -9.87 18.45 -32.37
CA ASP A 466 -10.11 17.34 -33.30
C ASP A 466 -8.80 16.69 -33.81
N ALA A 467 -7.78 17.52 -34.08
CA ALA A 467 -6.54 17.14 -34.76
C ALA A 467 -5.29 17.45 -33.94
N TRP A 468 -4.18 16.78 -34.27
CA TRP A 468 -2.84 17.10 -33.79
C TRP A 468 -2.26 18.31 -34.55
N SER A 469 -1.34 19.04 -33.92
CA SER A 469 -0.54 20.05 -34.63
C SER A 469 0.38 19.40 -35.67
N GLU A 470 0.78 20.18 -36.68
CA GLU A 470 1.92 19.84 -37.55
C GLU A 470 3.18 19.49 -36.74
N LEU A 471 4.05 18.66 -37.31
CA LEU A 471 5.28 18.19 -36.67
C LEU A 471 6.39 19.25 -36.72
N SER A 472 6.59 19.96 -35.60
CA SER A 472 7.63 20.99 -35.45
C SER A 472 8.95 20.42 -34.92
N PRO A 473 10.12 20.82 -35.45
CA PRO A 473 11.41 20.35 -34.96
C PRO A 473 11.75 20.91 -33.57
N ILE A 474 12.41 20.11 -32.74
CA ILE A 474 12.97 20.54 -31.46
C ILE A 474 14.48 20.79 -31.66
N ASP A 475 14.90 22.06 -31.70
CA ASP A 475 16.25 22.42 -32.16
C ASP A 475 17.37 21.98 -31.22
N SER A 476 17.15 21.87 -29.89
CA SER A 476 18.13 21.38 -28.90
C SER A 476 18.57 19.93 -29.15
N PHE A 477 17.72 19.13 -29.80
CA PHE A 477 18.00 17.75 -30.20
C PHE A 477 18.71 17.63 -31.57
N SER A 478 19.13 18.75 -32.17
CA SER A 478 19.96 18.74 -33.39
C SER A 478 21.27 17.96 -33.18
N ARG A 479 21.80 17.31 -34.24
CA ARG A 479 23.04 16.52 -34.12
C ARG A 479 24.21 17.42 -33.72
N GLN A 480 24.78 17.15 -32.55
CA GLN A 480 25.99 17.79 -32.05
C GLN A 480 27.23 17.07 -32.61
N LYS A 481 28.38 17.76 -32.72
CA LYS A 481 29.60 17.24 -33.36
C LYS A 481 30.82 17.39 -32.47
N VAL A 482 31.67 16.36 -32.42
CA VAL A 482 33.02 16.47 -31.87
C VAL A 482 33.81 17.44 -32.75
N GLN A 483 34.31 18.52 -32.15
CA GLN A 483 35.08 19.57 -32.84
C GLN A 483 36.22 20.07 -31.93
N GLY A 484 37.46 19.77 -32.28
CA GLY A 484 38.64 20.08 -31.47
C GLY A 484 38.55 19.42 -30.10
N ASP A 485 38.81 20.19 -29.03
CA ASP A 485 38.72 19.73 -27.64
C ASP A 485 37.27 19.65 -27.11
N VAL A 486 36.26 20.06 -27.90
CA VAL A 486 34.85 20.06 -27.48
C VAL A 486 34.21 18.69 -27.70
N THR A 487 33.95 17.99 -26.60
CA THR A 487 33.16 16.76 -26.56
C THR A 487 31.67 17.10 -26.40
N PRO A 488 30.76 16.61 -27.27
CA PRO A 488 29.32 16.75 -27.10
C PRO A 488 28.74 15.93 -25.94
N ARG A 489 27.55 16.33 -25.47
CA ARG A 489 26.87 15.74 -24.31
C ARG A 489 26.66 14.22 -24.46
N GLY A 490 26.92 13.48 -23.39
CA GLY A 490 26.85 12.02 -23.35
C GLY A 490 28.01 11.32 -24.09
N GLY A 491 29.16 11.99 -24.16
CA GLY A 491 30.44 11.48 -24.65
C GLY A 491 31.53 11.45 -23.57
N GLU A 492 31.35 12.23 -22.50
CA GLU A 492 32.27 12.50 -21.39
C GLU A 492 32.63 11.23 -20.60
N ALA A 493 31.76 10.22 -20.59
CA ALA A 493 31.99 8.94 -19.93
C ALA A 493 32.96 8.00 -20.68
N ALA A 494 33.23 8.25 -21.97
CA ALA A 494 34.27 7.53 -22.73
C ALA A 494 34.76 8.32 -23.97
N PRO A 495 35.39 9.50 -23.79
CA PRO A 495 35.86 10.33 -24.89
C PRO A 495 36.94 9.65 -25.74
N GLU A 496 37.65 8.64 -25.19
CA GLU A 496 38.64 7.85 -25.91
C GLU A 496 38.08 7.03 -27.09
N LEU A 497 36.75 6.86 -27.15
CA LEU A 497 36.06 6.17 -28.24
C LEU A 497 35.72 7.09 -29.42
N LEU A 498 35.75 8.42 -29.19
CA LEU A 498 35.29 9.47 -30.09
C LEU A 498 36.41 10.06 -30.94
N LYS A 499 36.04 10.74 -32.04
CA LYS A 499 36.94 11.39 -33.00
C LYS A 499 36.29 12.64 -33.59
N GLU A 500 37.13 13.58 -34.00
CA GLU A 500 36.76 14.75 -34.82
C GLU A 500 35.74 14.40 -35.91
N GLY A 501 34.60 15.09 -35.93
CA GLY A 501 33.54 14.89 -36.91
C GLY A 501 32.58 13.72 -36.64
N ASP A 502 32.73 12.97 -35.54
CA ASP A 502 31.65 12.11 -35.04
C ASP A 502 30.44 12.95 -34.58
N GLU A 503 29.23 12.41 -34.72
CA GLU A 503 27.98 13.10 -34.41
C GLU A 503 27.19 12.37 -33.30
N THR A 504 26.48 13.11 -32.44
CA THR A 504 25.54 12.55 -31.45
C THR A 504 24.18 13.25 -31.49
N THR A 505 23.13 12.53 -31.09
CA THR A 505 21.81 13.08 -30.69
C THR A 505 21.13 12.08 -29.76
N VAL A 506 19.93 12.40 -29.27
CA VAL A 506 19.09 11.51 -28.48
C VAL A 506 18.19 10.69 -29.39
N CYS A 507 17.86 9.47 -28.97
CA CYS A 507 16.87 8.61 -29.61
C CYS A 507 16.06 7.86 -28.54
N ASP A 508 14.97 7.22 -28.99
CA ASP A 508 14.10 6.38 -28.16
C ASP A 508 13.50 7.16 -26.95
N PHE A 509 13.15 8.44 -27.17
CA PHE A 509 12.78 9.41 -26.13
C PHE A 509 11.30 9.33 -25.75
N VAL A 510 11.02 9.15 -24.45
CA VAL A 510 9.68 8.97 -23.86
C VAL A 510 9.35 10.15 -22.93
N PRO A 511 8.40 11.03 -23.28
CA PRO A 511 7.88 12.08 -22.40
C PRO A 511 6.81 11.53 -21.44
N GLN A 512 6.94 11.79 -20.15
CA GLN A 512 5.99 11.37 -19.10
C GLN A 512 5.91 12.44 -17.99
N TRP A 513 4.69 12.78 -17.57
CA TRP A 513 4.45 13.72 -16.48
C TRP A 513 5.10 13.25 -15.19
N HIS A 514 5.70 14.17 -14.44
CA HIS A 514 6.27 13.91 -13.12
C HIS A 514 5.51 14.77 -12.09
N ALA A 515 4.56 14.15 -11.39
CA ALA A 515 3.60 14.85 -10.54
C ALA A 515 4.27 15.68 -9.42
N ALA A 516 5.25 15.10 -8.72
CA ALA A 516 5.93 15.72 -7.58
C ALA A 516 6.60 17.06 -7.91
N SER A 517 7.19 17.20 -9.10
CA SER A 517 7.79 18.45 -9.57
C SER A 517 6.89 19.24 -10.53
N GLN A 518 5.72 18.71 -10.92
CA GLN A 518 4.79 19.30 -11.88
C GLN A 518 5.45 19.70 -13.22
N ARG A 519 6.28 18.80 -13.78
CA ARG A 519 7.00 18.99 -15.05
C ARG A 519 6.81 17.79 -15.99
N LEU A 520 6.85 18.04 -17.30
CA LEU A 520 6.92 16.94 -18.29
C LEU A 520 8.39 16.54 -18.46
N LEU A 521 8.80 15.47 -17.77
CA LEU A 521 10.15 14.90 -17.88
C LEU A 521 10.17 13.89 -19.03
N GLY A 522 11.07 14.07 -19.99
CA GLY A 522 11.32 13.11 -21.06
C GLY A 522 12.67 12.42 -20.89
N ILE A 523 12.72 11.10 -21.07
CA ILE A 523 13.94 10.28 -20.92
C ILE A 523 14.16 9.44 -22.19
N GLY A 524 15.40 9.30 -22.62
CA GLY A 524 15.84 8.44 -23.72
C GLY A 524 17.33 8.10 -23.61
N GLN A 525 18.01 7.98 -24.76
CA GLN A 525 19.42 7.60 -24.79
C GLN A 525 20.21 8.27 -25.91
N THR A 526 21.50 8.54 -25.69
CA THR A 526 22.38 9.06 -26.74
C THR A 526 22.71 7.99 -27.80
N VAL A 527 22.90 8.44 -29.03
CA VAL A 527 23.29 7.61 -30.18
C VAL A 527 24.36 8.31 -31.01
N TRP A 528 25.47 7.60 -31.20
CA TRP A 528 26.69 8.13 -31.81
C TRP A 528 26.93 7.59 -33.22
N TYR A 529 27.30 8.48 -34.14
CA TYR A 529 27.50 8.20 -35.55
C TYR A 529 28.92 8.55 -36.00
N ARG A 530 29.48 7.67 -36.84
CA ARG A 530 30.73 7.91 -37.59
C ARG A 530 30.46 7.65 -39.06
N ASN A 531 30.75 8.62 -39.93
CA ASN A 531 30.41 8.58 -41.36
C ASN A 531 28.91 8.27 -41.64
N ASN A 532 28.00 8.93 -40.89
CA ASN A 532 26.54 8.73 -40.94
C ASN A 532 26.08 7.26 -40.76
N ARG A 533 26.76 6.51 -39.88
CA ARG A 533 26.38 5.15 -39.44
C ARG A 533 26.57 5.01 -37.93
N VAL A 534 25.67 4.29 -37.25
CA VAL A 534 25.78 4.06 -35.80
C VAL A 534 27.08 3.33 -35.46
N MET A 535 27.82 3.86 -34.49
CA MET A 535 29.05 3.25 -33.99
C MET A 535 28.76 1.99 -33.17
N HIS A 536 29.33 0.84 -33.56
CA HIS A 536 29.11 -0.44 -32.85
C HIS A 536 29.68 -0.43 -31.43
N VAL A 537 30.91 0.07 -31.27
CA VAL A 537 31.54 0.40 -29.98
C VAL A 537 31.49 1.92 -29.85
N ARG A 538 30.84 2.43 -28.78
CA ARG A 538 30.54 3.85 -28.57
C ARG A 538 30.28 4.15 -27.09
N PRO A 539 30.38 5.42 -26.65
CA PRO A 539 29.74 5.84 -25.42
C PRO A 539 28.21 5.75 -25.57
N ARG A 540 27.50 5.63 -24.45
CA ARG A 540 26.05 5.85 -24.36
C ARG A 540 25.74 6.36 -22.95
N GLY A 541 24.88 7.38 -22.86
CA GLY A 541 24.30 7.87 -21.61
C GLY A 541 22.78 7.90 -21.65
N ILE A 542 22.17 7.96 -20.46
CA ILE A 542 20.74 8.21 -20.23
C ILE A 542 20.50 9.70 -20.46
N ALA A 543 19.86 10.06 -21.56
CA ALA A 543 19.61 11.46 -21.91
C ALA A 543 18.21 11.88 -21.45
N TYR A 544 18.05 13.09 -20.94
CA TYR A 544 16.76 13.60 -20.49
C TYR A 544 16.58 15.09 -20.79
N ALA A 545 15.33 15.53 -20.91
CA ALA A 545 14.96 16.94 -21.02
C ALA A 545 13.62 17.19 -20.32
N VAL A 546 13.26 18.45 -20.12
CA VAL A 546 12.11 18.87 -19.32
C VAL A 546 11.33 19.96 -20.06
N VAL A 547 10.00 19.94 -19.95
CA VAL A 547 9.13 21.10 -20.23
C VAL A 547 8.56 21.63 -18.91
N ASP A 548 8.74 22.93 -18.66
CA ASP A 548 7.91 23.67 -17.71
C ASP A 548 6.59 24.05 -18.41
N PRO A 549 5.40 23.70 -17.86
CA PRO A 549 4.12 24.09 -18.44
C PRO A 549 3.94 25.59 -18.66
N LYS A 550 4.67 26.45 -17.93
CA LYS A 550 4.65 27.91 -18.07
C LYS A 550 5.34 28.38 -19.36
N ASP A 551 6.48 27.77 -19.71
CA ASP A 551 7.29 28.14 -20.89
C ASP A 551 6.92 27.32 -22.14
N GLN A 552 6.27 26.18 -21.92
CA GLN A 552 5.80 25.19 -22.90
C GLN A 552 6.88 24.61 -23.84
N GLN A 553 8.15 24.95 -23.68
CA GLN A 553 9.26 24.50 -24.53
C GLN A 553 10.14 23.45 -23.84
N TRP A 554 10.74 22.57 -24.64
CA TRP A 554 11.77 21.64 -24.19
C TRP A 554 13.07 22.37 -23.88
N ASN A 555 13.64 22.13 -22.69
CA ASN A 555 14.96 22.62 -22.35
C ASN A 555 16.09 21.87 -23.12
N ASP A 556 17.32 22.29 -22.85
CA ASP A 556 18.52 21.77 -23.50
C ASP A 556 18.95 20.44 -22.84
N TRP A 557 18.79 19.32 -23.54
CA TRP A 557 18.86 17.97 -22.96
C TRP A 557 20.16 17.67 -22.20
N LYS A 558 20.02 17.13 -20.99
CA LYS A 558 21.10 16.71 -20.08
C LYS A 558 21.35 15.20 -20.21
N VAL A 559 22.37 14.71 -19.51
CA VAL A 559 22.65 13.27 -19.33
C VAL A 559 22.77 12.99 -17.83
N VAL A 560 22.26 11.86 -17.35
CA VAL A 560 22.39 11.48 -15.93
C VAL A 560 23.86 11.16 -15.63
N GLU A 561 24.42 11.81 -14.61
CA GLU A 561 25.77 11.50 -14.14
C GLU A 561 25.77 10.18 -13.37
N LEU A 562 26.38 9.15 -13.97
CA LEU A 562 26.49 7.81 -13.41
C LEU A 562 27.89 7.59 -12.79
N PRO A 563 28.04 6.66 -11.84
CA PRO A 563 29.34 6.28 -11.30
C PRO A 563 30.35 5.86 -12.40
N ASP A 564 31.65 6.14 -12.22
CA ASP A 564 32.69 5.60 -13.11
C ASP A 564 32.85 4.09 -12.89
N GLU A 565 31.99 3.34 -13.56
CA GLU A 565 32.12 1.91 -13.76
C GLU A 565 32.19 1.62 -15.26
N PRO A 566 33.02 0.65 -15.71
CA PRO A 566 33.16 0.31 -17.13
C PRO A 566 31.83 0.00 -17.83
N ARG A 567 30.81 -0.48 -17.10
CA ARG A 567 29.47 -0.75 -17.63
C ARG A 567 28.63 0.49 -17.94
N PHE A 568 28.81 1.58 -17.20
CA PHE A 568 28.01 2.80 -17.37
C PHE A 568 28.48 3.68 -18.53
N ARG A 569 29.70 3.41 -19.04
CA ARG A 569 30.23 4.03 -20.27
C ARG A 569 29.38 3.70 -21.51
N ASN A 570 28.60 2.62 -21.50
CA ASN A 570 27.53 2.39 -22.47
C ASN A 570 26.24 1.98 -21.76
N ALA A 571 25.57 2.95 -21.12
CA ALA A 571 24.27 2.80 -20.46
C ALA A 571 23.19 3.70 -21.09
N GLY A 572 21.94 3.24 -21.13
CA GLY A 572 20.83 4.08 -21.60
C GLY A 572 19.46 3.55 -21.22
N SER A 573 18.46 4.44 -21.30
CA SER A 573 17.05 4.19 -21.00
C SER A 573 16.21 4.46 -22.25
N GLY A 574 16.55 3.80 -23.37
CA GLY A 574 15.83 3.96 -24.63
C GLY A 574 14.48 3.25 -24.62
N SER A 575 13.40 4.01 -24.84
CA SER A 575 11.99 3.55 -24.87
C SER A 575 11.48 2.96 -23.54
N ALA A 576 12.19 3.13 -22.43
CA ALA A 576 11.78 2.55 -21.16
C ALA A 576 10.53 3.25 -20.59
N GLN A 577 9.65 2.48 -19.95
CA GLN A 577 8.65 3.01 -19.02
C GLN A 577 9.29 3.08 -17.63
N ARG A 578 9.32 4.28 -17.04
CA ARG A 578 9.83 4.51 -15.68
C ARG A 578 8.69 4.47 -14.66
N VAL A 579 9.03 4.30 -13.38
CA VAL A 579 8.10 4.55 -12.27
C VAL A 579 8.61 5.74 -11.47
N ASP A 580 7.70 6.68 -11.18
CA ASP A 580 7.96 7.83 -10.33
C ASP A 580 7.43 7.50 -8.93
N LEU A 581 8.25 7.69 -7.89
CA LEU A 581 7.92 7.36 -6.50
C LEU A 581 7.25 8.54 -5.79
N PRO A 582 6.51 8.32 -4.69
CA PRO A 582 6.11 9.39 -3.80
C PRO A 582 7.31 10.20 -3.34
N GLY A 583 7.24 11.53 -3.45
CA GLY A 583 8.29 12.48 -3.07
C GLY A 583 9.24 12.93 -4.19
N GLY A 584 9.12 12.34 -5.39
CA GLY A 584 9.83 12.81 -6.60
C GLY A 584 11.16 12.11 -6.94
N ASP A 585 11.48 10.99 -6.31
CA ASP A 585 12.53 10.08 -6.79
C ASP A 585 12.01 9.19 -7.94
N VAL A 586 12.85 8.92 -8.93
CA VAL A 586 12.50 8.30 -10.20
C VAL A 586 13.29 7.00 -10.41
N LEU A 587 12.57 5.90 -10.60
CA LEU A 587 13.12 4.59 -10.96
C LEU A 587 13.26 4.47 -12.48
N VAL A 588 14.48 4.76 -12.98
CA VAL A 588 14.83 4.73 -14.39
C VAL A 588 15.33 3.33 -14.79
N PRO A 589 14.65 2.61 -15.71
CA PRO A 589 15.14 1.32 -16.20
C PRO A 589 16.26 1.51 -17.21
N VAL A 590 17.38 0.84 -16.98
CA VAL A 590 18.63 1.02 -17.73
C VAL A 590 19.12 -0.31 -18.27
N TYR A 591 19.65 -0.27 -19.49
CA TYR A 591 20.47 -1.35 -20.02
C TYR A 591 21.89 -0.85 -20.31
N CYS A 592 22.89 -1.60 -19.81
CA CYS A 592 24.28 -1.16 -19.72
C CYS A 592 25.27 -2.27 -20.13
N LYS A 593 26.49 -1.89 -20.52
CA LYS A 593 27.62 -2.81 -20.74
C LYS A 593 28.95 -2.09 -20.86
N GLU A 594 30.03 -2.83 -20.67
CA GLU A 594 31.35 -2.45 -21.20
C GLU A 594 31.24 -2.25 -22.74
N PRO A 595 31.74 -1.13 -23.31
CA PRO A 595 31.45 -0.75 -24.71
C PRO A 595 31.82 -1.79 -25.78
N ASP A 596 32.82 -2.64 -25.53
CA ASP A 596 33.34 -3.68 -26.43
C ASP A 596 32.61 -5.03 -26.33
N ARG A 597 31.88 -5.28 -25.23
CA ARG A 597 31.17 -6.56 -25.00
C ARG A 597 29.98 -6.72 -25.92
N LYS A 598 29.53 -7.97 -26.12
CA LYS A 598 28.30 -8.27 -26.87
C LYS A 598 27.05 -8.08 -26.02
N GLN A 599 27.04 -8.67 -24.82
CA GLN A 599 25.88 -8.70 -23.92
C GLN A 599 25.69 -7.38 -23.18
N PHE A 600 24.43 -6.98 -23.03
CA PHE A 600 23.94 -5.97 -22.09
C PHE A 600 23.42 -6.64 -20.81
N SER A 601 23.48 -5.90 -19.71
CA SER A 601 22.77 -6.18 -18.47
C SER A 601 21.70 -5.12 -18.24
N THR A 602 20.54 -5.56 -17.74
CA THR A 602 19.42 -4.70 -17.29
C THR A 602 19.53 -4.46 -15.79
N LEU A 603 19.22 -3.24 -15.34
CA LEU A 603 19.10 -2.83 -13.94
C LEU A 603 18.20 -1.59 -13.81
N ILE A 604 17.79 -1.22 -12.60
CA ILE A 604 17.14 0.06 -12.31
C ILE A 604 18.15 1.01 -11.66
N VAL A 605 18.09 2.30 -12.02
CA VAL A 605 18.80 3.40 -11.35
C VAL A 605 17.76 4.29 -10.66
N CYS A 606 17.98 4.60 -9.39
CA CYS A 606 17.20 5.59 -8.66
C CYS A 606 17.83 6.99 -8.82
N CYS A 607 17.04 7.95 -9.28
CA CYS A 607 17.45 9.34 -9.44
C CYS A 607 16.49 10.30 -8.72
N ARG A 608 17.02 11.24 -7.92
CA ARG A 608 16.21 12.34 -7.35
C ARG A 608 16.01 13.41 -8.41
N PHE A 609 14.77 13.85 -8.63
CA PHE A 609 14.45 14.88 -9.61
C PHE A 609 14.00 16.18 -8.93
N ASP A 610 14.85 17.20 -8.93
CA ASP A 610 14.53 18.52 -8.35
C ASP A 610 13.52 19.34 -9.19
N GLY A 611 13.26 18.91 -10.43
CA GLY A 611 12.46 19.59 -11.45
C GLY A 611 13.25 20.04 -12.67
N GLU A 612 14.59 20.08 -12.60
CA GLU A 612 15.48 20.45 -13.71
C GLU A 612 16.57 19.40 -13.99
N THR A 613 16.98 18.64 -12.97
CA THR A 613 18.15 17.75 -12.97
C THR A 613 17.84 16.40 -12.30
N LEU A 614 18.20 15.30 -12.97
CA LEU A 614 18.15 13.94 -12.41
C LEU A 614 19.50 13.62 -11.76
N HIS A 615 19.54 13.64 -10.43
CA HIS A 615 20.74 13.34 -9.64
C HIS A 615 20.77 11.86 -9.25
N TYR A 616 21.91 11.18 -9.43
CA TYR A 616 22.04 9.77 -9.07
C TYR A 616 22.01 9.56 -7.54
N ILE A 617 21.14 8.66 -7.07
CA ILE A 617 21.13 8.16 -5.69
C ILE A 617 21.85 6.81 -5.64
N GLU A 618 21.24 5.77 -6.22
CA GLU A 618 21.74 4.39 -6.21
C GLU A 618 21.28 3.57 -7.43
N HIS A 619 21.70 2.30 -7.50
CA HIS A 619 21.24 1.38 -8.54
C HIS A 619 21.13 -0.06 -8.01
N GLY A 620 20.16 -0.79 -8.55
CA GLY A 620 19.83 -2.16 -8.13
C GLY A 620 20.70 -3.25 -8.79
N ASN A 621 20.25 -4.51 -8.68
CA ASN A 621 21.03 -5.64 -9.21
C ASN A 621 21.05 -5.69 -10.75
N ALA A 622 22.17 -6.19 -11.31
CA ALA A 622 22.38 -6.23 -12.76
C ALA A 622 22.14 -7.64 -13.33
N MET A 623 21.05 -7.79 -14.08
CA MET A 623 20.62 -9.05 -14.68
C MET A 623 21.07 -9.18 -16.13
N THR A 624 21.62 -10.35 -16.50
CA THR A 624 21.97 -10.67 -17.89
C THR A 624 21.92 -12.17 -18.16
N ILE A 625 21.86 -12.55 -19.43
CA ILE A 625 21.91 -13.94 -19.89
C ILE A 625 22.94 -14.09 -21.03
N PRO A 626 23.61 -15.23 -21.17
CA PRO A 626 24.63 -15.46 -22.23
C PRO A 626 24.03 -15.63 -23.64
N VAL A 627 22.80 -15.16 -23.89
CA VAL A 627 22.03 -15.35 -25.13
C VAL A 627 22.07 -14.08 -25.97
N GLU A 628 22.67 -14.16 -27.16
CA GLU A 628 22.78 -13.06 -28.13
C GLU A 628 23.21 -11.71 -27.54
N ARG A 629 22.33 -10.69 -27.47
CA ARG A 629 22.64 -9.37 -26.90
C ARG A 629 22.54 -9.29 -25.37
N GLY A 630 22.24 -10.38 -24.67
CA GLY A 630 21.88 -10.31 -23.25
C GLY A 630 20.54 -9.60 -23.03
N MET A 631 20.42 -8.85 -21.95
CA MET A 631 19.19 -8.18 -21.52
C MET A 631 19.24 -6.68 -21.86
N ALA A 632 18.25 -6.19 -22.59
CA ALA A 632 18.20 -4.81 -23.10
C ALA A 632 16.77 -4.23 -23.08
N GLU A 633 16.67 -2.91 -23.24
CA GLU A 633 15.41 -2.16 -23.41
C GLU A 633 14.30 -2.60 -22.44
N PRO A 634 14.55 -2.55 -21.12
CA PRO A 634 13.56 -2.91 -20.11
C PRO A 634 12.40 -1.91 -20.03
N SER A 635 11.30 -2.31 -19.41
CA SER A 635 10.23 -1.38 -18.99
C SER A 635 9.58 -1.82 -17.69
N LEU A 636 9.42 -0.86 -16.79
CA LEU A 636 9.00 -1.06 -15.42
C LEU A 636 7.55 -0.61 -15.23
N THR A 637 6.83 -1.26 -14.32
CA THR A 637 5.60 -0.73 -13.74
C THR A 637 5.50 -1.16 -12.28
N HIS A 638 4.72 -0.40 -11.50
CA HIS A 638 4.21 -0.84 -10.21
C HIS A 638 2.75 -1.23 -10.38
N PHE A 639 2.38 -2.38 -9.82
CA PHE A 639 1.01 -2.89 -9.75
C PHE A 639 0.93 -3.72 -8.48
N ASP A 640 -0.13 -3.56 -7.69
CA ASP A 640 -0.45 -4.49 -6.59
C ASP A 640 0.73 -4.78 -5.64
N GLY A 641 1.21 -3.74 -4.94
CA GLY A 641 2.33 -3.81 -3.99
C GLY A 641 3.70 -4.24 -4.56
N ARG A 642 3.82 -4.49 -5.89
CA ARG A 642 5.03 -5.08 -6.49
C ARG A 642 5.44 -4.42 -7.80
N PHE A 643 6.75 -4.51 -8.09
CA PHE A 643 7.36 -3.99 -9.31
C PHE A 643 7.56 -5.11 -10.34
N TYR A 644 7.11 -4.86 -11.56
CA TYR A 644 7.22 -5.80 -12.69
C TYR A 644 8.03 -5.17 -13.82
N MET A 645 9.05 -5.88 -14.30
CA MET A 645 9.90 -5.41 -15.39
C MET A 645 9.87 -6.35 -16.59
N THR A 646 9.42 -5.87 -17.75
CA THR A 646 9.65 -6.55 -19.03
C THR A 646 11.09 -6.36 -19.48
N ILE A 647 11.62 -7.30 -20.25
CA ILE A 647 12.98 -7.23 -20.80
C ILE A 647 13.01 -7.78 -22.24
N ARG A 648 13.74 -7.09 -23.13
CA ARG A 648 13.95 -7.52 -24.53
C ARG A 648 15.24 -8.33 -24.67
N ASN A 649 15.12 -9.53 -25.25
CA ASN A 649 16.23 -10.33 -25.79
C ASN A 649 15.98 -10.68 -27.28
N ASP A 650 16.98 -11.23 -27.98
CA ASP A 650 16.84 -11.64 -29.39
C ASP A 650 16.03 -12.94 -29.59
N GLN A 651 15.88 -13.81 -28.58
CA GLN A 651 15.22 -15.12 -28.72
C GLN A 651 13.83 -15.19 -28.07
N HIS A 652 13.63 -14.55 -26.92
CA HIS A 652 12.35 -14.47 -26.20
C HIS A 652 12.17 -13.07 -25.59
N GLY A 653 10.94 -12.72 -25.22
CA GLY A 653 10.65 -11.71 -24.20
C GLY A 653 10.79 -12.31 -22.80
N TYR A 654 11.14 -11.47 -21.81
CA TYR A 654 11.33 -11.89 -20.42
C TYR A 654 10.61 -10.96 -19.45
N VAL A 655 10.37 -11.46 -18.23
CA VAL A 655 9.81 -10.72 -17.09
C VAL A 655 10.56 -11.03 -15.80
N ALA A 656 10.74 -10.02 -14.95
CA ALA A 656 11.27 -10.15 -13.59
C ALA A 656 10.40 -9.35 -12.60
N THR A 657 10.42 -9.76 -11.34
CA THR A 657 9.69 -9.13 -10.22
C THR A 657 10.65 -8.55 -9.19
N SER A 658 10.20 -7.53 -8.46
CA SER A 658 10.91 -6.91 -7.33
C SER A 658 9.89 -6.36 -6.33
N ASP A 659 10.24 -6.34 -5.05
CA ASP A 659 9.39 -5.79 -3.99
C ASP A 659 9.84 -4.37 -3.58
N ASP A 660 11.04 -3.92 -3.99
CA ASP A 660 11.59 -2.58 -3.70
C ASP A 660 11.84 -1.72 -4.96
N GLY A 661 11.62 -2.27 -6.16
CA GLY A 661 11.82 -1.59 -7.44
C GLY A 661 13.29 -1.45 -7.87
N LEU A 662 14.24 -2.01 -7.12
CA LEU A 662 15.67 -2.01 -7.42
C LEU A 662 16.24 -3.42 -7.57
N HIS A 663 15.92 -4.32 -6.65
CA HIS A 663 16.45 -5.67 -6.57
C HIS A 663 15.45 -6.68 -7.14
N PHE A 664 15.77 -7.22 -8.32
CA PHE A 664 14.89 -8.09 -9.08
C PHE A 664 15.27 -9.58 -9.03
N ASP A 665 14.25 -10.44 -9.08
CA ASP A 665 14.35 -11.89 -9.26
C ASP A 665 15.00 -12.31 -10.59
N GLU A 666 15.40 -13.58 -10.70
CA GLU A 666 15.92 -14.13 -11.96
C GLU A 666 14.88 -14.05 -13.11
N PRO A 667 15.21 -13.40 -14.26
CA PRO A 667 14.27 -13.20 -15.34
C PRO A 667 13.72 -14.49 -15.97
N ARG A 668 12.39 -14.60 -16.01
CA ARG A 668 11.64 -15.72 -16.59
C ARG A 668 11.28 -15.40 -18.05
N SER A 669 11.30 -16.41 -18.92
CA SER A 669 10.83 -16.24 -20.31
C SER A 669 9.31 -16.20 -20.36
N TRP A 670 8.74 -15.26 -21.12
CA TRP A 670 7.29 -15.09 -21.22
C TRP A 670 6.60 -16.33 -21.83
N ARG A 671 5.48 -16.70 -21.21
CA ARG A 671 4.62 -17.81 -21.64
C ARG A 671 3.16 -17.37 -21.68
N PHE A 672 2.37 -18.13 -22.42
CA PHE A 672 0.92 -18.15 -22.20
C PHE A 672 0.57 -18.96 -20.94
N ASP A 673 -0.65 -18.80 -20.46
CA ASP A 673 -1.27 -19.51 -19.34
C ASP A 673 -1.37 -21.04 -19.53
N ASP A 674 -1.42 -21.51 -20.78
CA ASP A 674 -1.28 -22.93 -21.13
C ASP A 674 0.19 -23.46 -21.12
N GLY A 675 1.15 -22.59 -20.84
CA GLY A 675 2.57 -22.91 -20.74
C GLY A 675 3.35 -22.86 -22.07
N GLU A 676 2.71 -22.60 -23.21
CA GLU A 676 3.45 -22.38 -24.47
C GLU A 676 4.31 -21.11 -24.42
N ASP A 677 5.32 -21.05 -25.30
CA ASP A 677 6.13 -19.84 -25.51
C ASP A 677 5.28 -18.70 -26.09
N LEU A 678 5.40 -17.49 -25.54
CA LEU A 678 4.64 -16.31 -26.00
C LEU A 678 4.94 -15.95 -27.48
N GLY A 679 6.08 -16.38 -28.01
CA GLY A 679 6.52 -16.06 -29.38
C GLY A 679 6.94 -14.61 -29.58
N SER A 680 6.92 -13.80 -28.52
CA SER A 680 7.51 -12.46 -28.49
C SER A 680 9.03 -12.57 -28.47
N TYR A 681 9.71 -11.90 -29.40
CA TYR A 681 11.17 -11.94 -29.51
C TYR A 681 11.71 -10.69 -30.24
N ASN A 682 12.92 -10.25 -29.88
CA ASN A 682 13.62 -9.13 -30.53
C ASN A 682 12.80 -7.82 -30.60
N THR A 683 11.86 -7.65 -29.68
CA THR A 683 10.85 -6.58 -29.66
C THR A 683 10.72 -5.99 -28.26
N GLN A 684 10.31 -4.72 -28.16
CA GLN A 684 9.92 -4.13 -26.88
C GLN A 684 8.60 -4.75 -26.41
N GLN A 685 8.41 -4.86 -25.10
CA GLN A 685 7.12 -5.19 -24.50
C GLN A 685 6.84 -4.12 -23.45
N HIS A 686 5.64 -3.57 -23.42
CA HIS A 686 5.29 -2.50 -22.48
C HIS A 686 4.05 -2.86 -21.66
N TRP A 687 4.03 -2.38 -20.43
CA TRP A 687 2.90 -2.52 -19.53
C TRP A 687 1.81 -1.51 -19.86
N VAL A 688 0.57 -1.99 -19.86
CA VAL A 688 -0.62 -1.19 -19.67
C VAL A 688 -1.15 -1.57 -18.29
N THR A 689 -1.14 -0.62 -17.36
CA THR A 689 -1.43 -0.89 -15.95
C THR A 689 -2.64 -0.09 -15.50
N HIS A 690 -3.68 -0.82 -15.12
CA HIS A 690 -4.91 -0.34 -14.51
C HIS A 690 -4.90 -0.67 -13.01
N SER A 691 -5.58 0.09 -12.15
CA SER A 691 -5.76 -0.26 -10.73
C SER A 691 -6.27 -1.70 -10.56
N ASN A 692 -7.35 -2.02 -11.27
CA ASN A 692 -8.00 -3.32 -11.26
C ASN A 692 -7.41 -4.35 -12.26
N GLY A 693 -6.21 -4.15 -12.84
CA GLY A 693 -5.61 -5.15 -13.72
C GLY A 693 -4.33 -4.79 -14.49
N LEU A 694 -3.46 -5.79 -14.67
CA LEU A 694 -2.19 -5.69 -15.40
C LEU A 694 -2.27 -6.30 -16.81
N PHE A 695 -1.80 -5.55 -17.82
CA PHE A 695 -1.82 -5.97 -19.23
C PHE A 695 -0.45 -5.81 -19.88
N LEU A 696 -0.10 -6.74 -20.77
CA LEU A 696 1.12 -6.70 -21.59
C LEU A 696 0.78 -6.33 -23.03
N VAL A 697 1.51 -5.37 -23.59
CA VAL A 697 1.46 -5.00 -25.00
C VAL A 697 2.75 -5.46 -25.69
N TYR A 698 2.64 -6.20 -26.80
CA TYR A 698 3.76 -6.92 -27.43
C TYR A 698 3.51 -7.27 -28.92
N THR A 699 4.49 -7.88 -29.57
CA THR A 699 4.38 -8.43 -30.94
C THR A 699 4.96 -9.85 -30.97
N ARG A 700 4.29 -10.83 -31.59
CA ARG A 700 4.74 -12.23 -31.60
C ARG A 700 4.74 -12.90 -32.99
N ARG A 701 5.52 -13.98 -33.11
CA ARG A 701 5.42 -14.97 -34.21
C ARG A 701 4.13 -15.79 -34.12
N GLY A 702 3.82 -16.53 -35.19
CA GLY A 702 2.63 -17.40 -35.23
C GLY A 702 1.31 -16.62 -35.33
N ALA A 703 1.33 -15.43 -35.93
CA ALA A 703 0.16 -14.59 -36.18
C ALA A 703 -0.05 -14.35 -37.69
N ASN A 704 0.33 -15.33 -38.53
CA ASN A 704 0.29 -15.24 -39.99
C ASN A 704 1.03 -14.00 -40.57
N ASN A 705 2.16 -13.65 -39.95
CA ASN A 705 2.85 -12.37 -40.10
C ASN A 705 4.32 -12.50 -40.53
N ASP A 706 4.70 -13.60 -41.18
CA ASP A 706 6.09 -13.89 -41.56
C ASP A 706 6.63 -12.99 -42.71
N HIS A 707 5.76 -12.23 -43.38
CA HIS A 707 6.16 -11.13 -44.27
C HIS A 707 6.62 -9.89 -43.50
N VAL A 708 6.22 -9.72 -42.24
CA VAL A 708 6.66 -8.62 -41.37
C VAL A 708 8.02 -8.98 -40.80
N PHE A 709 9.01 -8.11 -41.00
CA PHE A 709 10.39 -8.34 -40.53
C PHE A 709 10.44 -8.55 -39.00
N ARG A 710 10.87 -9.75 -38.58
CA ARG A 710 10.88 -10.25 -37.18
C ARG A 710 9.49 -10.33 -36.53
N ASN A 711 8.42 -10.55 -37.30
CA ASN A 711 7.04 -10.68 -36.81
C ASN A 711 6.60 -9.49 -35.92
N ARG A 712 7.19 -8.30 -36.14
CA ARG A 712 7.04 -7.09 -35.31
C ARG A 712 5.73 -6.31 -35.54
N ALA A 713 4.71 -6.97 -36.08
CA ALA A 713 3.33 -6.50 -36.21
C ALA A 713 2.43 -7.75 -36.46
N PRO A 714 1.13 -7.74 -36.10
CA PRO A 714 0.40 -6.65 -35.46
C PRO A 714 0.88 -6.40 -34.02
N LEU A 715 0.45 -5.28 -33.44
CA LEU A 715 0.62 -5.02 -32.01
C LEU A 715 -0.54 -5.68 -31.26
N PHE A 716 -0.22 -6.54 -30.29
CA PHE A 716 -1.18 -7.23 -29.44
C PHE A 716 -1.22 -6.59 -28.05
N ILE A 717 -2.37 -6.72 -27.39
CA ILE A 717 -2.57 -6.50 -25.95
C ILE A 717 -3.24 -7.75 -25.36
N ALA A 718 -2.84 -8.14 -24.16
CA ALA A 718 -3.44 -9.23 -23.40
C ALA A 718 -3.27 -8.99 -21.90
N GLN A 719 -4.16 -9.54 -21.07
CA GLN A 719 -4.03 -9.51 -19.62
C GLN A 719 -2.90 -10.43 -19.15
N VAL A 720 -2.26 -10.07 -18.05
CA VAL A 720 -1.22 -10.85 -17.39
C VAL A 720 -1.76 -11.39 -16.07
N ASP A 721 -1.40 -12.63 -15.76
CA ASP A 721 -1.48 -13.18 -14.42
C ASP A 721 -0.22 -12.75 -13.65
N PRO A 722 -0.32 -11.83 -12.67
CA PRO A 722 0.84 -11.26 -11.99
C PRO A 722 1.53 -12.27 -11.04
N GLN A 723 0.81 -13.30 -10.59
CA GLN A 723 1.33 -14.31 -9.67
C GLN A 723 2.06 -15.43 -10.43
N LYS A 724 1.50 -15.88 -11.56
CA LYS A 724 2.10 -16.91 -12.43
C LYS A 724 3.15 -16.34 -13.40
N LEU A 725 3.15 -15.02 -13.64
CA LEU A 725 3.99 -14.34 -14.63
C LEU A 725 3.80 -14.88 -16.05
N CYS A 726 2.54 -15.08 -16.45
CA CYS A 726 2.14 -15.53 -17.79
C CYS A 726 1.05 -14.64 -18.38
N VAL A 727 0.96 -14.64 -19.71
CA VAL A 727 -0.07 -13.93 -20.48
C VAL A 727 -1.31 -14.82 -20.62
N ILE A 728 -2.49 -14.29 -20.29
CA ILE A 728 -3.75 -15.03 -20.37
C ILE A 728 -4.22 -15.10 -21.83
N ARG A 729 -4.04 -16.23 -22.51
CA ARG A 729 -4.19 -16.33 -23.99
C ARG A 729 -5.59 -15.93 -24.48
N SER A 730 -6.63 -16.28 -23.73
CA SER A 730 -8.02 -15.98 -24.06
C SER A 730 -8.32 -14.47 -24.16
N THR A 731 -7.47 -13.62 -23.58
CA THR A 731 -7.61 -12.16 -23.59
C THR A 731 -6.83 -11.46 -24.72
N GLU A 732 -6.07 -12.20 -25.53
CA GLU A 732 -5.23 -11.61 -26.59
C GLU A 732 -6.07 -10.92 -27.68
N ARG A 733 -5.91 -9.61 -27.81
CA ARG A 733 -6.58 -8.76 -28.80
C ARG A 733 -5.54 -8.02 -29.66
N VAL A 734 -5.84 -7.85 -30.94
CA VAL A 734 -5.06 -6.96 -31.81
C VAL A 734 -5.37 -5.51 -31.44
N LEU A 735 -4.35 -4.80 -30.97
CA LEU A 735 -4.41 -3.38 -30.60
C LEU A 735 -4.17 -2.47 -31.81
N VAL A 736 -3.19 -2.83 -32.66
CA VAL A 736 -2.90 -2.13 -33.92
C VAL A 736 -2.65 -3.15 -35.04
N PRO A 737 -3.44 -3.15 -36.13
CA PRO A 737 -3.30 -4.11 -37.22
C PRO A 737 -2.03 -3.89 -38.04
N GLU A 738 -1.53 -4.98 -38.64
CA GLU A 738 -0.33 -4.95 -39.49
C GLU A 738 -0.64 -4.56 -40.93
N HIS A 739 0.31 -3.90 -41.57
CA HIS A 739 0.26 -3.51 -42.99
C HIS A 739 1.66 -3.65 -43.62
N GLY A 740 2.39 -4.72 -43.28
CA GLY A 740 3.78 -5.00 -43.66
C GLY A 740 4.87 -4.24 -42.89
N ALA A 741 4.59 -3.01 -42.43
CA ALA A 741 5.52 -2.23 -41.62
C ALA A 741 5.63 -2.76 -40.18
N ARG A 742 6.72 -2.39 -39.49
CA ARG A 742 7.02 -2.86 -38.12
C ARG A 742 6.46 -1.90 -37.08
N LEU A 743 5.88 -2.44 -36.01
CA LEU A 743 5.27 -1.70 -34.90
C LEU A 743 6.00 -1.90 -33.55
N GLY A 744 6.96 -2.84 -33.45
CA GLY A 744 7.64 -3.22 -32.19
C GLY A 744 8.56 -2.19 -31.49
N ASN A 745 8.38 -0.88 -31.71
CA ASN A 745 8.94 0.22 -30.91
C ASN A 745 7.81 1.24 -30.62
N PHE A 746 7.11 1.08 -29.50
CA PHE A 746 5.88 1.80 -29.10
C PHE A 746 6.02 2.36 -27.68
N GLY A 747 5.06 3.14 -27.19
CA GLY A 747 5.04 3.65 -25.82
C GLY A 747 3.62 3.77 -25.27
N VAL A 748 3.48 3.80 -23.95
CA VAL A 748 2.18 3.80 -23.25
C VAL A 748 2.08 5.02 -22.33
N THR A 749 0.91 5.65 -22.32
CA THR A 749 0.64 6.88 -21.57
C THR A 749 -0.71 6.76 -20.86
N ARG A 750 -0.76 6.90 -19.54
CA ARG A 750 -2.02 7.20 -18.84
C ARG A 750 -2.37 8.66 -19.16
N VAL A 751 -3.56 8.92 -19.69
CA VAL A 751 -3.97 10.28 -20.10
C VAL A 751 -5.02 10.83 -19.14
N SER A 752 -6.00 10.00 -18.78
CA SER A 752 -6.94 10.21 -17.68
C SER A 752 -7.22 8.88 -16.97
N GLN A 753 -8.07 8.87 -15.94
CA GLN A 753 -8.58 7.63 -15.36
C GLN A 753 -9.31 6.77 -16.41
N ASP A 754 -10.08 7.38 -17.33
CA ASP A 754 -10.84 6.64 -18.34
C ASP A 754 -10.01 6.20 -19.57
N GLU A 755 -8.89 6.87 -19.87
CA GLU A 755 -8.10 6.60 -21.08
C GLU A 755 -6.60 6.34 -20.85
N THR A 756 -6.13 5.21 -21.40
CA THR A 756 -4.71 4.89 -21.55
C THR A 756 -4.37 4.73 -23.03
N TRP A 757 -3.39 5.50 -23.53
CA TRP A 757 -3.03 5.55 -24.94
C TRP A 757 -1.77 4.73 -25.21
N VAL A 758 -1.77 3.98 -26.30
CA VAL A 758 -0.59 3.31 -26.84
C VAL A 758 -0.20 3.97 -28.16
N SER A 759 0.99 4.56 -28.20
CA SER A 759 1.53 5.33 -29.32
C SER A 759 2.58 4.53 -30.08
N VAL A 760 2.45 4.44 -31.40
CA VAL A 760 3.33 3.63 -32.25
C VAL A 760 3.44 4.19 -33.67
N THR A 761 4.56 3.91 -34.35
CA THR A 761 4.76 4.33 -35.76
C THR A 761 5.01 3.13 -36.66
N GLU A 762 4.44 3.16 -37.86
CA GLU A 762 4.81 2.23 -38.95
C GLU A 762 6.26 2.47 -39.40
N TRP A 763 7.19 1.67 -38.89
CA TRP A 763 8.61 1.77 -39.28
C TRP A 763 8.81 1.09 -40.64
N MET A 764 9.01 1.91 -41.68
CA MET A 764 9.08 1.54 -43.11
C MET A 764 10.39 0.83 -43.52
N GLN A 765 10.90 -0.10 -42.71
CA GLN A 765 12.08 -0.89 -43.01
C GLN A 765 11.82 -2.40 -42.77
N PRO A 766 12.23 -3.30 -43.69
CA PRO A 766 12.94 -3.04 -44.95
C PRO A 766 12.10 -2.25 -45.97
N ALA A 767 12.76 -1.64 -46.96
CA ALA A 767 12.05 -0.94 -48.04
C ALA A 767 11.20 -1.92 -48.87
N GLY A 768 10.08 -1.46 -49.42
CA GLY A 768 9.14 -2.34 -50.12
C GLY A 768 8.10 -2.97 -49.19
N VAL A 769 7.78 -2.36 -48.05
CA VAL A 769 6.68 -2.78 -47.15
C VAL A 769 5.36 -2.09 -47.47
N GLU A 770 5.41 -0.90 -48.07
CA GLU A 770 4.27 -0.09 -48.49
C GLU A 770 3.32 -0.82 -49.47
N LYS A 771 3.83 -1.84 -50.18
CA LYS A 771 3.02 -2.77 -51.00
C LYS A 771 1.97 -3.56 -50.20
N HIS A 772 2.07 -3.60 -48.87
CA HIS A 772 1.10 -4.20 -47.96
C HIS A 772 0.14 -3.17 -47.34
N GLY A 773 0.21 -1.89 -47.75
CA GLY A 773 -0.71 -0.83 -47.33
C GLY A 773 -0.23 0.05 -46.17
N SER A 774 1.05 0.00 -45.80
CA SER A 774 1.66 0.91 -44.82
C SER A 774 2.06 2.25 -45.47
N ASP A 775 1.88 3.35 -44.74
CA ASP A 775 2.12 4.73 -45.19
C ASP A 775 2.74 5.58 -44.07
N ASN A 776 3.69 4.98 -43.34
CA ASN A 776 4.39 5.58 -42.21
C ASN A 776 3.47 6.21 -41.14
N ARG A 777 2.28 5.63 -40.93
CA ARG A 777 1.28 6.16 -39.98
C ARG A 777 1.82 6.17 -38.55
N ILE A 778 1.58 7.27 -37.85
CA ILE A 778 1.64 7.33 -36.40
C ILE A 778 0.25 7.02 -35.86
N PHE A 779 0.12 5.87 -35.20
CA PHE A 779 -1.11 5.43 -34.56
C PHE A 779 -1.13 5.79 -33.08
N ILE A 780 -2.29 6.24 -32.61
CA ILE A 780 -2.63 6.38 -31.20
C ILE A 780 -3.81 5.45 -30.94
N ALA A 781 -3.54 4.28 -30.34
CA ALA A 781 -4.56 3.33 -29.92
C ALA A 781 -5.02 3.69 -28.51
N LYS A 782 -6.23 4.23 -28.38
CA LYS A 782 -6.82 4.66 -27.11
C LYS A 782 -7.59 3.50 -26.52
N LEU A 783 -7.12 3.00 -25.38
CA LEU A 783 -7.87 2.10 -24.51
C LEU A 783 -8.81 2.97 -23.68
N LYS A 784 -10.11 2.83 -23.91
CA LYS A 784 -11.17 3.45 -23.11
C LYS A 784 -11.68 2.40 -22.13
N TRP A 785 -11.40 2.58 -20.84
CA TRP A 785 -11.72 1.61 -19.80
C TRP A 785 -13.23 1.55 -19.51
N SER A 786 -13.67 0.42 -18.97
CA SER A 786 -15.05 0.23 -18.46
C SER A 786 -15.22 0.72 -17.01
N GLN A 787 -14.11 1.03 -16.33
CA GLN A 787 -14.02 1.50 -14.95
C GLN A 787 -12.88 2.53 -14.89
N PRO A 788 -12.90 3.51 -13.96
CA PRO A 788 -11.79 4.45 -13.79
C PRO A 788 -10.48 3.76 -13.36
N ASN A 789 -9.36 4.18 -13.96
CA ASN A 789 -8.02 3.74 -13.57
C ASN A 789 -7.46 4.64 -12.46
N GLU A 790 -7.58 4.21 -11.20
CA GLU A 790 -7.07 5.00 -10.06
C GLU A 790 -5.54 5.20 -10.08
N LEU A 791 -4.79 4.43 -10.89
CA LEU A 791 -3.36 4.65 -11.09
C LEU A 791 -3.04 5.81 -12.07
N ALA A 792 -4.04 6.53 -12.58
CA ALA A 792 -3.87 7.60 -13.58
C ALA A 792 -3.89 9.04 -13.01
N SER A 793 -3.74 9.21 -11.68
CA SER A 793 -3.60 10.54 -11.06
C SER A 793 -2.46 11.36 -11.68
N MET A 794 -2.71 12.66 -11.86
CA MET A 794 -1.73 13.65 -12.31
C MET A 794 -1.15 14.50 -11.17
N GLU A 795 -1.68 14.37 -9.95
CA GLU A 795 -1.28 15.20 -8.79
C GLU A 795 -0.33 14.50 -7.82
N HIS A 796 -0.31 13.17 -7.83
CA HIS A 796 0.49 12.32 -6.95
C HIS A 796 0.68 10.94 -7.61
N ASN A 797 1.53 10.08 -7.02
CA ASN A 797 1.75 8.70 -7.46
C ASN A 797 0.94 7.71 -6.59
N PRO A 798 -0.33 7.39 -6.92
CA PRO A 798 -1.18 6.47 -6.15
C PRO A 798 -0.72 5.01 -6.26
N GLY A 799 -1.09 4.20 -5.27
CA GLY A 799 -0.75 2.78 -5.21
C GLY A 799 0.72 2.51 -4.87
N LEU A 800 1.42 3.47 -4.25
CA LEU A 800 2.77 3.31 -3.70
C LEU A 800 2.81 3.94 -2.29
N GLU A 801 3.40 3.24 -1.32
CA GLU A 801 3.64 3.80 0.00
C GLU A 801 4.75 4.86 -0.02
N ALA A 802 4.58 5.90 0.80
CA ALA A 802 5.57 6.96 0.95
C ALA A 802 6.56 6.62 2.08
N ASP A 803 7.75 6.09 1.75
CA ASP A 803 8.82 5.96 2.76
C ASP A 803 9.70 7.23 2.86
N PRO A 804 9.72 7.93 4.00
CA PRO A 804 10.60 9.07 4.20
C PRO A 804 12.08 8.70 4.49
N THR A 805 12.46 7.43 4.71
CA THR A 805 13.90 7.09 4.86
C THR A 805 14.67 7.03 3.55
N ALA A 806 14.02 6.79 2.40
CA ALA A 806 14.62 7.04 1.09
C ALA A 806 15.15 8.48 0.96
N TYR A 807 14.45 9.43 1.58
CA TYR A 807 14.80 10.85 1.61
C TYR A 807 15.78 11.24 2.72
N CYS A 808 16.23 10.30 3.56
CA CYS A 808 17.39 10.49 4.45
C CYS A 808 18.74 10.39 3.74
N GLN A 809 18.76 9.84 2.51
CA GLN A 809 19.99 9.77 1.71
C GLN A 809 20.14 11.03 0.82
N PRO A 810 21.25 11.78 0.92
CA PRO A 810 21.60 12.81 -0.07
C PRO A 810 21.99 12.18 -1.43
N PRO A 811 21.86 12.93 -2.54
CA PRO A 811 22.48 12.57 -3.81
C PRO A 811 23.97 12.24 -3.67
N ARG A 812 24.45 11.27 -4.43
CA ARG A 812 25.81 10.71 -4.27
C ARG A 812 26.92 11.75 -4.43
N GLU A 813 26.71 12.75 -5.28
CA GLU A 813 27.60 13.89 -5.48
C GLU A 813 27.64 14.85 -4.26
N LEU A 814 26.51 15.03 -3.57
CA LEU A 814 26.37 15.92 -2.42
C LEU A 814 26.70 15.22 -1.09
N ALA A 815 26.69 13.88 -1.03
CA ALA A 815 26.80 13.07 0.18
C ALA A 815 28.07 13.25 1.04
N LYS A 816 29.04 14.04 0.58
CA LYS A 816 30.28 14.38 1.31
C LYS A 816 30.57 15.89 1.37
N GLU A 817 29.76 16.69 0.70
CA GLU A 817 29.95 18.14 0.61
C GLU A 817 29.39 18.82 1.86
N LEU A 818 30.16 19.74 2.44
CA LEU A 818 29.81 20.44 3.68
C LEU A 818 29.68 21.96 3.49
N GLY A 819 29.98 22.48 2.29
CA GLY A 819 30.05 23.91 2.02
C GLY A 819 31.02 24.67 2.93
N ASP A 820 30.84 25.98 3.01
CA ASP A 820 31.65 26.87 3.87
C ASP A 820 31.17 26.89 5.34
N CYS A 821 30.08 26.19 5.66
CA CYS A 821 29.48 26.16 7.00
C CYS A 821 30.43 25.56 8.05
N ARG A 822 30.69 26.31 9.13
CA ARG A 822 31.51 25.83 10.26
C ARG A 822 30.86 24.60 10.92
N SER A 823 31.59 23.49 11.01
CA SER A 823 31.02 22.25 11.54
C SER A 823 30.56 22.37 13.01
N PRO A 824 29.31 22.00 13.36
CA PRO A 824 28.82 21.94 14.73
C PRO A 824 29.65 21.03 15.65
N LEU A 825 30.37 20.06 15.08
CA LEU A 825 31.29 19.16 15.78
C LEU A 825 32.64 19.81 16.18
N ILE A 826 32.72 21.15 16.26
CA ILE A 826 33.89 21.91 16.71
C ILE A 826 33.44 22.86 17.82
N PHE A 827 33.98 22.71 19.04
CA PHE A 827 33.77 23.59 20.19
C PHE A 827 34.24 25.03 19.93
N GLU A 828 33.86 25.99 20.77
CA GLU A 828 34.37 27.37 20.66
C GLU A 828 35.85 27.51 21.02
N ASP A 829 36.43 26.53 21.74
CA ASP A 829 37.89 26.40 21.95
C ASP A 829 38.64 25.77 20.75
N GLY A 830 37.93 25.45 19.66
CA GLY A 830 38.48 24.84 18.45
C GLY A 830 38.71 23.33 18.54
N THR A 831 38.44 22.68 19.68
CA THR A 831 38.57 21.22 19.79
C THR A 831 37.42 20.49 19.08
N ARG A 832 37.69 19.28 18.57
CA ARG A 832 36.69 18.51 17.81
C ARG A 832 35.90 17.55 18.71
N VAL A 833 34.58 17.54 18.56
CA VAL A 833 33.68 16.52 19.11
C VAL A 833 33.95 15.20 18.40
N THR A 834 34.40 14.18 19.14
CA THR A 834 34.79 12.86 18.61
C THR A 834 34.11 11.68 19.30
N LYS A 835 33.17 11.95 20.21
CA LYS A 835 32.39 10.95 20.95
C LYS A 835 30.98 11.48 21.23
N ALA A 836 29.97 10.61 21.18
CA ALA A 836 28.58 10.93 21.57
C ALA A 836 28.50 11.59 22.96
N SER A 837 29.30 11.14 23.94
CA SER A 837 29.39 11.70 25.29
C SER A 837 29.71 13.20 25.36
N ASN A 838 30.33 13.75 24.31
CA ASN A 838 30.71 15.15 24.25
C ASN A 838 29.61 16.02 23.61
N TRP A 839 28.63 15.41 22.94
CA TRP A 839 27.58 16.12 22.22
C TRP A 839 26.69 16.98 23.12
N PRO A 840 26.19 16.53 24.30
CA PRO A 840 25.35 17.37 25.15
C PRO A 840 26.01 18.69 25.55
N ARG A 841 27.32 18.68 25.86
CA ARG A 841 28.08 19.91 26.15
C ARG A 841 28.14 20.84 24.93
N ARG A 842 28.39 20.31 23.73
CA ARG A 842 28.48 21.14 22.51
C ARG A 842 27.11 21.66 22.08
N ARG A 843 26.06 20.84 22.18
CA ARG A 843 24.67 21.22 21.89
C ARG A 843 24.23 22.38 22.78
N GLU A 844 24.59 22.35 24.06
CA GLU A 844 24.32 23.45 24.97
C GLU A 844 25.15 24.70 24.64
N GLU A 845 26.45 24.57 24.35
CA GLU A 845 27.32 25.68 23.93
C GLU A 845 26.82 26.41 22.66
N ILE A 846 26.19 25.68 21.73
CA ILE A 846 25.50 26.27 20.57
C ILE A 846 24.20 26.97 21.00
N ARG A 847 23.36 26.29 21.81
CA ARG A 847 22.06 26.83 22.27
C ARG A 847 22.23 28.14 23.04
N SER A 848 23.10 28.15 24.07
CA SER A 848 23.29 29.32 24.93
C SER A 848 23.83 30.53 24.14
N ARG A 849 24.61 30.32 23.06
CA ARG A 849 24.97 31.42 22.13
C ARG A 849 23.72 31.97 21.46
N TRP A 850 22.96 31.12 20.77
CA TRP A 850 21.79 31.55 19.99
C TRP A 850 20.74 32.23 20.86
N GLU A 851 20.50 31.73 22.08
CA GLU A 851 19.64 32.35 23.08
C GLU A 851 20.19 33.71 23.55
N SER A 852 21.49 33.81 23.87
CA SER A 852 22.12 35.08 24.26
C SER A 852 22.06 36.14 23.15
N SER A 853 22.18 35.73 21.88
CA SER A 853 22.10 36.61 20.71
C SER A 853 20.65 37.01 20.39
N MET A 854 19.68 36.11 20.56
CA MET A 854 18.27 36.37 20.24
C MET A 854 17.45 36.95 21.39
N GLY A 855 17.97 36.96 22.62
CA GLY A 855 17.29 37.45 23.81
C GLY A 855 16.56 36.35 24.58
N GLU A 856 16.65 36.44 25.90
CA GLU A 856 16.04 35.50 26.86
C GLU A 856 14.50 35.50 26.74
N TRP A 857 13.90 34.31 26.59
CA TRP A 857 12.45 34.16 26.55
C TRP A 857 11.82 34.58 27.90
N PRO A 858 10.61 35.18 27.89
CA PRO A 858 9.81 35.21 29.09
C PRO A 858 9.48 33.78 29.56
N ALA A 859 9.26 33.60 30.86
CA ALA A 859 8.95 32.30 31.45
C ALA A 859 7.78 31.59 30.73
N LEU A 860 8.02 30.34 30.33
CA LEU A 860 7.02 29.50 29.65
C LEU A 860 5.80 29.25 30.54
N ILE A 861 4.63 29.20 29.92
CA ILE A 861 3.34 29.02 30.58
C ILE A 861 3.15 27.52 30.84
N SER A 862 3.21 27.12 32.11
CA SER A 862 3.11 25.71 32.54
C SER A 862 1.71 25.23 32.92
N ASP A 863 0.71 26.13 32.89
CA ASP A 863 -0.71 25.86 33.18
C ASP A 863 -1.58 26.79 32.30
N PRO A 864 -1.61 26.57 30.97
CA PRO A 864 -2.27 27.45 30.02
C PRO A 864 -3.79 27.42 30.19
N GLN A 865 -4.36 28.58 30.53
CA GLN A 865 -5.81 28.73 30.70
C GLN A 865 -6.52 28.79 29.33
N VAL A 866 -6.82 27.60 28.81
CA VAL A 866 -7.53 27.34 27.55
C VAL A 866 -9.04 27.46 27.75
N LYS A 867 -9.67 28.24 26.89
CA LYS A 867 -11.13 28.46 26.83
C LYS A 867 -11.63 27.99 25.48
N ILE A 868 -12.51 26.99 25.45
CA ILE A 868 -13.23 26.62 24.23
C ILE A 868 -14.26 27.71 23.95
N LEU A 869 -14.23 28.27 22.74
CA LEU A 869 -15.20 29.26 22.25
C LEU A 869 -16.36 28.60 21.52
N GLU A 870 -16.05 27.56 20.75
CA GLU A 870 -16.99 26.84 19.88
C GLU A 870 -16.55 25.39 19.71
N THR A 871 -17.50 24.50 19.46
CA THR A 871 -17.26 23.09 19.11
C THR A 871 -18.13 22.71 17.92
N ALA A 872 -17.52 22.16 16.87
CA ALA A 872 -18.18 21.63 15.69
C ALA A 872 -17.74 20.19 15.41
N LYS A 873 -18.55 19.43 14.67
CA LYS A 873 -18.14 18.18 14.03
C LYS A 873 -17.75 18.46 12.58
N VAL A 874 -16.66 17.87 12.14
CA VAL A 874 -16.12 17.96 10.77
C VAL A 874 -15.66 16.56 10.39
N ASP A 875 -16.40 15.91 9.50
CA ASP A 875 -16.20 14.49 9.15
C ASP A 875 -16.16 13.60 10.42
N SER A 876 -15.11 12.79 10.58
CA SER A 876 -14.77 11.98 11.76
C SER A 876 -13.96 12.74 12.83
N LEU A 877 -14.03 14.07 12.87
CA LEU A 877 -13.27 14.93 13.78
C LEU A 877 -14.17 15.83 14.63
N THR A 878 -13.75 16.07 15.87
CA THR A 878 -14.22 17.19 16.69
C THR A 878 -13.30 18.40 16.50
N LYS A 879 -13.82 19.51 15.95
CA LYS A 879 -13.13 20.81 15.87
C LYS A 879 -13.54 21.69 17.05
N HIS A 880 -12.58 22.08 17.89
CA HIS A 880 -12.76 23.12 18.89
C HIS A 880 -12.05 24.41 18.47
N THR A 881 -12.78 25.53 18.48
CA THR A 881 -12.17 26.87 18.44
C THR A 881 -11.71 27.22 19.85
N VAL A 882 -10.42 27.45 20.07
CA VAL A 882 -9.81 27.61 21.40
C VAL A 882 -9.08 28.93 21.56
N GLU A 883 -9.25 29.56 22.73
CA GLU A 883 -8.63 30.84 23.11
C GLU A 883 -7.71 30.62 24.32
N PHE A 884 -6.42 30.96 24.23
CA PHE A 884 -5.44 30.74 25.31
C PHE A 884 -4.32 31.79 25.32
N GLN A 885 -3.54 31.87 26.41
CA GLN A 885 -2.34 32.72 26.48
C GLN A 885 -1.16 32.01 25.80
N TRP A 886 -0.62 32.60 24.75
CA TRP A 886 0.59 32.12 24.06
C TRP A 886 1.84 32.93 24.38
N THR A 887 1.68 34.11 24.98
CA THR A 887 2.72 34.96 25.54
C THR A 887 2.22 35.47 26.91
N PRO A 888 3.08 36.03 27.78
CA PRO A 888 2.65 36.51 29.10
C PRO A 888 1.60 37.64 29.06
N THR A 889 1.48 38.33 27.92
CA THR A 889 0.69 39.56 27.76
C THR A 889 -0.45 39.44 26.74
N GLU A 890 -0.44 38.41 25.89
CA GLU A 890 -1.37 38.28 24.77
C GLU A 890 -2.10 36.92 24.78
N ARG A 891 -3.33 36.93 24.29
CA ARG A 891 -4.11 35.72 23.98
C ARG A 891 -4.20 35.53 22.48
N THR A 892 -4.28 34.28 22.05
CA THR A 892 -4.50 33.90 20.65
C THR A 892 -5.75 33.04 20.53
N THR A 893 -6.29 32.95 19.31
CA THR A 893 -7.31 31.98 18.94
C THR A 893 -6.72 30.98 17.95
N GLY A 894 -7.05 29.70 18.12
CA GLY A 894 -6.62 28.62 17.24
C GLY A 894 -7.66 27.52 17.14
N TYR A 895 -7.37 26.50 16.33
CA TYR A 895 -8.27 25.37 16.10
C TYR A 895 -7.62 24.07 16.57
N LEU A 896 -8.27 23.40 17.51
CA LEU A 896 -7.89 22.08 18.01
C LEU A 896 -8.77 21.03 17.34
N LEU A 897 -8.20 20.18 16.50
CA LEU A 897 -8.87 19.02 15.90
C LEU A 897 -8.53 17.76 16.70
N ILE A 898 -9.56 17.00 17.08
CA ILE A 898 -9.45 15.73 17.81
C ILE A 898 -10.13 14.65 16.98
N PRO A 899 -9.47 13.53 16.65
CA PRO A 899 -10.09 12.41 15.93
C PRO A 899 -11.14 11.70 16.78
N ASP A 900 -12.32 11.44 16.22
CA ASP A 900 -13.44 10.76 16.89
C ASP A 900 -13.23 9.24 16.98
N THR A 901 -12.16 8.85 17.66
CA THR A 901 -11.79 7.45 17.88
C THR A 901 -12.38 6.91 19.19
N PRO A 902 -12.86 5.66 19.25
CA PRO A 902 -13.30 4.99 20.48
C PRO A 902 -12.08 4.63 21.35
N THR A 903 -11.45 5.65 21.92
CA THR A 903 -10.27 5.52 22.76
C THR A 903 -10.64 4.87 24.09
N SER A 904 -10.21 3.62 24.28
CA SER A 904 -10.00 3.11 25.64
C SER A 904 -9.07 4.08 26.38
N ALA A 905 -9.40 4.41 27.64
CA ALA A 905 -8.77 5.49 28.40
C ALA A 905 -7.26 5.29 28.71
N SER A 906 -6.63 4.25 28.16
CA SER A 906 -5.22 3.90 28.27
C SER A 906 -4.38 4.21 27.01
N ARG A 907 -4.98 4.51 25.84
CA ARG A 907 -4.24 4.79 24.60
C ARG A 907 -4.28 6.27 24.20
N LYS A 908 -3.27 7.03 24.63
CA LYS A 908 -3.01 8.41 24.19
C LYS A 908 -2.54 8.47 22.73
N LEU A 909 -2.96 9.51 22.03
CA LEU A 909 -2.69 9.79 20.61
C LEU A 909 -1.44 10.66 20.43
N PRO A 910 -0.69 10.54 19.31
CA PRO A 910 0.32 11.53 18.95
C PRO A 910 -0.35 12.87 18.59
N ALA A 911 0.43 13.95 18.58
CA ALA A 911 -0.08 15.27 18.22
C ALA A 911 0.88 16.08 17.33
N VAL A 912 0.34 17.07 16.61
CA VAL A 912 1.15 18.02 15.81
C VAL A 912 0.63 19.44 15.96
N LEU A 913 1.54 20.37 16.27
CA LEU A 913 1.29 21.81 16.21
C LEU A 913 1.50 22.31 14.77
N ALA A 914 0.49 22.92 14.17
CA ALA A 914 0.58 23.54 12.84
C ALA A 914 0.65 25.08 12.96
N VAL A 915 1.71 25.69 12.44
CA VAL A 915 1.95 27.14 12.58
C VAL A 915 2.00 27.86 11.22
N TYR A 916 1.28 28.97 11.09
CA TYR A 916 1.22 29.77 9.85
C TYR A 916 0.89 31.26 10.13
N TYR A 917 0.62 32.09 9.10
CA TYR A 917 0.23 33.49 9.31
C TYR A 917 -1.15 33.64 9.97
N GLU A 918 -2.02 32.65 9.75
CA GLU A 918 -3.39 32.52 10.21
C GLU A 918 -3.72 31.03 10.41
N PRO A 919 -4.48 30.63 11.45
CA PRO A 919 -4.76 29.21 11.72
C PRO A 919 -5.75 28.56 10.72
N GLU A 920 -6.53 29.35 9.98
CA GLU A 920 -7.56 28.86 9.06
C GLU A 920 -6.99 28.00 7.91
N THR A 921 -5.87 28.42 7.31
CA THR A 921 -5.24 27.67 6.19
C THR A 921 -4.87 26.23 6.60
N ALA A 922 -4.42 26.00 7.84
CA ALA A 922 -3.98 24.67 8.25
C ALA A 922 -5.13 23.69 8.52
N ILE A 923 -6.37 24.18 8.69
CA ILE A 923 -7.57 23.35 8.82
C ILE A 923 -8.39 23.23 7.53
N GLY A 924 -7.84 23.67 6.39
CA GLY A 924 -8.49 23.58 5.07
C GLY A 924 -9.30 24.80 4.65
N GLU A 925 -9.37 25.85 5.48
CA GLU A 925 -10.17 27.05 5.22
C GLU A 925 -9.36 28.16 4.50
N GLY A 926 -8.37 27.78 3.70
CA GLY A 926 -7.44 28.71 3.06
C GLY A 926 -6.75 28.16 1.81
N LYS A 927 -5.43 28.33 1.69
CA LYS A 927 -4.68 27.92 0.47
C LYS A 927 -4.52 26.39 0.39
N PRO A 928 -4.64 25.78 -0.81
CA PRO A 928 -4.53 24.33 -0.98
C PRO A 928 -3.15 23.78 -0.58
N HIS A 929 -3.13 22.50 -0.23
CA HIS A 929 -1.98 21.70 0.20
C HIS A 929 -1.21 22.28 1.41
N ARG A 930 -1.86 23.11 2.22
CA ARG A 930 -1.31 23.67 3.48
C ARG A 930 -2.16 23.31 4.70
N ASP A 931 -3.19 22.51 4.46
CA ASP A 931 -4.17 21.93 5.38
C ASP A 931 -3.58 20.83 6.28
N PHE A 932 -2.33 21.02 6.73
CA PHE A 932 -1.55 20.01 7.46
C PHE A 932 -2.25 19.53 8.73
N ALA A 933 -2.94 20.42 9.48
CA ALA A 933 -3.65 20.04 10.69
C ALA A 933 -4.88 19.19 10.39
N LEU A 934 -5.66 19.52 9.35
CA LEU A 934 -6.80 18.70 8.91
C LEU A 934 -6.34 17.32 8.42
N GLN A 935 -5.29 17.27 7.61
CA GLN A 935 -4.79 16.03 7.00
C GLN A 935 -4.14 15.09 8.02
N LEU A 936 -3.44 15.62 9.02
CA LEU A 936 -2.92 14.83 10.13
C LEU A 936 -4.04 14.43 11.11
N ALA A 937 -5.05 15.27 11.34
CA ALA A 937 -6.21 14.88 12.16
C ALA A 937 -6.99 13.72 11.54
N ARG A 938 -7.22 13.73 10.23
CA ARG A 938 -7.79 12.59 9.48
C ARG A 938 -6.93 11.32 9.54
N ARG A 939 -5.65 11.43 9.91
CA ARG A 939 -4.69 10.32 10.13
C ARG A 939 -4.52 9.93 11.61
N GLY A 940 -5.39 10.40 12.50
CA GLY A 940 -5.42 9.98 13.90
C GLY A 940 -4.53 10.79 14.86
N PHE A 941 -3.99 11.93 14.42
CA PHE A 941 -3.28 12.87 15.30
C PHE A 941 -4.25 13.85 15.95
N VAL A 942 -3.99 14.26 17.19
CA VAL A 942 -4.58 15.50 17.71
C VAL A 942 -3.79 16.68 17.15
N THR A 943 -4.44 17.67 16.53
CA THR A 943 -3.73 18.80 15.93
C THR A 943 -4.21 20.12 16.46
N LEU A 944 -3.27 21.02 16.78
CA LEU A 944 -3.56 22.41 17.14
C LEU A 944 -3.00 23.31 16.05
N SER A 945 -3.84 24.10 15.40
CA SER A 945 -3.38 25.19 14.55
C SER A 945 -3.40 26.53 15.27
N ILE A 946 -2.32 27.30 15.11
CA ILE A 946 -2.19 28.70 15.53
C ILE A 946 -1.60 29.55 14.40
N GLY A 947 -1.91 30.84 14.41
CA GLY A 947 -1.32 31.81 13.51
C GLY A 947 -1.34 33.23 14.07
N THR A 948 -0.59 34.12 13.44
CA THR A 948 -0.39 35.52 13.83
C THR A 948 -1.41 36.47 13.21
N THR A 949 -2.69 36.09 13.18
CA THR A 949 -3.75 36.72 12.37
C THR A 949 -3.77 38.26 12.47
N ASP A 950 -3.81 38.83 13.68
CA ASP A 950 -3.85 40.29 13.88
C ASP A 950 -2.55 40.98 13.42
N ALA A 951 -1.39 40.40 13.71
CA ALA A 951 -0.10 40.91 13.28
C ALA A 951 0.09 40.81 11.75
N SER A 952 -0.43 39.75 11.14
CA SER A 952 -0.44 39.54 9.69
C SER A 952 -1.35 40.55 8.98
N GLN A 953 -2.53 40.85 9.53
CA GLN A 953 -3.39 41.95 9.07
C GLN A 953 -2.69 43.32 9.23
N ALA A 954 -2.01 43.55 10.35
CA ALA A 954 -1.20 44.75 10.61
C ALA A 954 0.10 44.82 9.78
N LYS A 955 0.46 43.77 9.04
CA LYS A 955 1.70 43.60 8.26
C LYS A 955 2.99 43.68 9.12
N THR A 956 2.87 43.32 10.39
CA THR A 956 3.99 43.08 11.32
C THR A 956 4.32 41.58 11.41
N TYR A 957 3.39 40.70 11.06
CA TYR A 957 3.49 39.23 10.90
C TYR A 957 3.92 38.40 12.13
N SER A 958 4.58 38.98 13.12
CA SER A 958 5.27 38.26 14.19
C SER A 958 4.94 38.84 15.58
N LEU A 959 5.53 38.25 16.63
CA LEU A 959 5.28 38.59 18.03
C LEU A 959 6.46 39.34 18.64
N TYR A 960 6.19 40.25 19.59
CA TYR A 960 7.19 41.18 20.12
C TYR A 960 7.10 41.25 21.64
N HIS A 961 8.21 41.02 22.33
CA HIS A 961 8.26 41.07 23.79
C HIS A 961 9.43 41.94 24.27
N PRO A 962 9.22 42.89 25.21
CA PRO A 962 7.94 43.29 25.81
C PRO A 962 7.00 44.10 24.89
N SER A 963 7.49 44.70 23.79
CA SER A 963 6.63 45.41 22.82
C SER A 963 7.27 45.55 21.44
N ILE A 964 6.49 45.95 20.42
CA ILE A 964 6.96 46.15 19.03
C ILE A 964 7.94 47.32 18.82
N ASP A 965 8.00 48.27 19.76
CA ASP A 965 8.94 49.41 19.70
C ASP A 965 10.21 49.17 20.54
N ASP A 966 10.16 48.19 21.45
CA ASP A 966 11.24 47.86 22.40
C ASP A 966 11.26 46.34 22.64
N ALA A 967 11.46 45.56 21.57
CA ALA A 967 11.54 44.10 21.68
C ALA A 967 12.93 43.67 22.16
N SER A 968 13.00 43.05 23.35
CA SER A 968 14.21 42.44 23.91
C SER A 968 14.47 41.02 23.38
N VAL A 969 13.46 40.40 22.78
CA VAL A 969 13.53 39.08 22.13
C VAL A 969 13.34 39.27 20.62
N GLN A 970 14.20 38.66 19.80
CA GLN A 970 14.05 38.65 18.34
C GLN A 970 12.71 38.00 17.96
N PRO A 971 11.89 38.61 17.08
CA PRO A 971 10.52 38.15 16.88
C PRO A 971 10.37 36.69 16.45
N LEU A 972 11.29 36.12 15.66
CA LEU A 972 11.26 34.68 15.33
C LEU A 972 11.56 33.77 16.53
N SER A 973 12.39 34.23 17.47
CA SER A 973 12.60 33.57 18.76
C SER A 973 11.36 33.69 19.65
N MET A 974 10.65 34.83 19.61
CA MET A 974 9.39 35.01 20.33
C MET A 974 8.25 34.14 19.77
N LEU A 975 8.22 33.91 18.45
CA LEU A 975 7.36 32.91 17.82
C LEU A 975 7.68 31.49 18.34
N ALA A 976 8.95 31.12 18.43
CA ALA A 976 9.35 29.82 19.00
C ALA A 976 8.91 29.66 20.47
N CYS A 977 8.98 30.71 21.29
CA CYS A 977 8.41 30.75 22.63
C CYS A 977 6.89 30.52 22.62
N ALA A 978 6.15 31.21 21.74
CA ALA A 978 4.70 31.01 21.60
C ALA A 978 4.32 29.58 21.17
N ALA A 979 5.12 28.94 20.31
CA ALA A 979 4.96 27.52 19.97
C ALA A 979 5.28 26.59 21.17
N ALA A 980 6.28 26.90 21.99
CA ALA A 980 6.59 26.12 23.20
C ALA A 980 5.51 26.23 24.29
N ASN A 981 4.74 27.32 24.30
CA ASN A 981 3.53 27.49 25.11
C ASN A 981 2.32 26.75 24.49
N ALA A 982 2.15 26.79 23.17
CA ALA A 982 1.10 26.03 22.47
C ALA A 982 1.33 24.50 22.51
N TRP A 983 2.59 24.04 22.63
CA TRP A 983 2.93 22.66 22.95
C TRP A 983 2.33 22.23 24.29
N GLN A 984 2.32 23.11 25.31
CA GLN A 984 1.75 22.80 26.62
C GLN A 984 0.23 22.57 26.52
N VAL A 985 -0.47 23.39 25.72
CA VAL A 985 -1.89 23.23 25.40
C VAL A 985 -2.21 21.86 24.76
N LEU A 986 -1.30 21.31 23.96
CA LEU A 986 -1.41 19.95 23.44
C LEU A 986 -1.05 18.89 24.50
N ALA A 987 0.05 19.06 25.25
CA ALA A 987 0.51 18.08 26.24
C ALA A 987 -0.46 17.89 27.41
N ASP A 988 -1.18 18.93 27.81
CA ASP A 988 -2.16 18.90 28.90
C ASP A 988 -3.50 18.26 28.48
N ARG A 989 -3.69 17.93 27.19
CA ARG A 989 -4.87 17.19 26.72
C ARG A 989 -4.89 15.77 27.28
N PRO A 990 -6.02 15.31 27.87
CA PRO A 990 -6.12 13.91 28.31
C PRO A 990 -5.92 12.93 27.16
N GLU A 991 -6.30 13.30 25.93
CA GLU A 991 -6.18 12.49 24.72
C GLU A 991 -4.72 12.36 24.20
N VAL A 992 -3.82 13.29 24.53
CA VAL A 992 -2.50 13.43 23.86
C VAL A 992 -1.36 12.80 24.63
N ASP A 993 -0.41 12.22 23.91
CA ASP A 993 0.87 11.77 24.43
C ASP A 993 1.93 12.89 24.33
N GLY A 994 2.35 13.42 25.48
CA GLY A 994 3.29 14.54 25.56
C GLY A 994 4.66 14.24 24.94
N ASP A 995 5.10 12.98 24.95
CA ASP A 995 6.38 12.55 24.38
C ASP A 995 6.33 12.39 22.84
N ARG A 996 5.15 12.58 22.23
CA ARG A 996 4.90 12.35 20.79
C ARG A 996 4.18 13.54 20.13
N ILE A 997 4.65 14.76 20.44
CA ILE A 997 4.19 16.02 19.85
C ILE A 997 5.20 16.56 18.83
N GLY A 998 4.79 16.69 17.57
CA GLY A 998 5.56 17.30 16.49
C GLY A 998 5.17 18.75 16.19
N VAL A 999 5.89 19.40 15.27
CA VAL A 999 5.53 20.73 14.72
C VAL A 999 5.73 20.80 13.21
N VAL A 1000 4.79 21.44 12.50
CA VAL A 1000 4.80 21.64 11.05
C VAL A 1000 4.46 23.08 10.66
N GLY A 1001 5.05 23.55 9.57
CA GLY A 1001 4.65 24.80 8.93
C GLY A 1001 5.30 25.00 7.57
N HIS A 1002 4.78 25.94 6.80
CA HIS A 1002 5.25 26.27 5.45
C HIS A 1002 5.68 27.74 5.33
N SER A 1003 6.77 28.02 4.60
CA SER A 1003 7.28 29.38 4.36
C SER A 1003 7.57 30.13 5.67
N PHE A 1004 6.87 31.22 5.99
CA PHE A 1004 6.88 31.85 7.33
C PHE A 1004 6.61 30.85 8.47
N GLY A 1005 5.60 30.00 8.29
CA GLY A 1005 5.31 28.92 9.24
C GLY A 1005 6.41 27.86 9.29
N GLY A 1006 7.14 27.65 8.20
CA GLY A 1006 8.29 26.75 8.16
C GLY A 1006 9.45 27.29 9.01
N LYS A 1007 9.76 28.59 8.87
CA LYS A 1007 10.75 29.30 9.70
C LYS A 1007 10.38 29.19 11.18
N TRP A 1008 9.11 29.40 11.51
CA TRP A 1008 8.58 29.29 12.86
C TRP A 1008 8.69 27.84 13.38
N ALA A 1009 8.22 26.84 12.63
CA ALA A 1009 8.32 25.42 13.00
C ALA A 1009 9.76 24.97 13.23
N MET A 1010 10.70 25.45 12.40
CA MET A 1010 12.13 25.19 12.56
C MET A 1010 12.68 25.78 13.85
N PHE A 1011 12.49 27.09 14.10
CA PHE A 1011 12.98 27.71 15.34
C PHE A 1011 12.30 27.13 16.59
N ALA A 1012 11.00 26.79 16.52
CA ALA A 1012 10.28 26.12 17.60
C ALA A 1012 10.88 24.75 17.93
N ALA A 1013 11.12 23.91 16.93
CA ALA A 1013 11.70 22.57 17.11
C ALA A 1013 13.16 22.63 17.58
N CYS A 1014 13.98 23.49 16.97
CA CYS A 1014 15.41 23.58 17.28
C CYS A 1014 15.69 24.15 18.68
N LEU A 1015 14.97 25.20 19.10
CA LEU A 1015 15.17 25.85 20.40
C LEU A 1015 14.45 25.09 21.53
N SER A 1016 13.22 24.62 21.32
CA SER A 1016 12.48 23.86 22.33
C SER A 1016 12.70 22.36 22.21
N GLU A 1017 13.23 21.75 23.28
CA GLU A 1017 13.45 20.29 23.34
C GLU A 1017 12.13 19.48 23.38
N ARG A 1018 11.04 20.17 23.70
CA ARG A 1018 9.69 19.61 23.90
C ARG A 1018 9.11 18.93 22.66
N PHE A 1019 9.44 19.40 21.46
CA PHE A 1019 8.97 18.79 20.22
C PHE A 1019 9.77 17.51 19.91
N ALA A 1020 9.08 16.40 19.69
CA ALA A 1020 9.68 15.09 19.40
C ALA A 1020 10.25 14.98 17.98
N CYS A 1021 9.68 15.70 17.02
CA CYS A 1021 10.18 15.86 15.65
C CYS A 1021 9.67 17.18 15.05
N GLY A 1022 10.19 17.57 13.88
CA GLY A 1022 9.73 18.77 13.15
C GLY A 1022 9.74 18.58 11.63
N VAL A 1023 8.81 19.23 10.94
CA VAL A 1023 8.76 19.24 9.47
C VAL A 1023 8.65 20.67 8.94
N TRP A 1024 9.58 21.05 8.07
CA TRP A 1024 9.76 22.44 7.63
C TRP A 1024 9.56 22.52 6.10
N SER A 1025 8.46 23.12 5.64
CA SER A 1025 8.13 23.18 4.20
C SER A 1025 8.58 24.50 3.57
N ASP A 1026 9.66 24.44 2.81
CA ASP A 1026 10.36 25.55 2.13
C ASP A 1026 10.56 26.83 2.99
N PRO A 1027 11.12 26.73 4.21
CA PRO A 1027 11.47 27.90 5.04
C PRO A 1027 12.63 28.73 4.49
N GLY A 1028 13.54 28.17 3.69
CA GLY A 1028 14.92 28.62 3.61
C GLY A 1028 15.71 28.19 4.84
N ILE A 1029 16.41 27.07 4.77
CA ILE A 1029 17.13 26.45 5.90
C ILE A 1029 18.58 26.97 6.08
N VAL A 1030 19.01 27.94 5.27
CA VAL A 1030 20.29 28.66 5.45
C VAL A 1030 20.09 30.14 5.14
N PHE A 1031 21.03 30.98 5.56
CA PHE A 1031 21.09 32.38 5.14
C PHE A 1031 21.56 32.48 3.69
N ASP A 1032 20.80 33.21 2.87
CA ASP A 1032 21.04 33.33 1.43
C ASP A 1032 20.49 34.66 0.94
N GLU A 1033 21.38 35.65 0.81
CA GLU A 1033 21.02 37.02 0.38
C GLU A 1033 20.69 37.12 -1.12
N SER A 1034 20.84 36.04 -1.89
CA SER A 1034 20.39 35.98 -3.28
C SER A 1034 18.90 35.61 -3.41
N MET A 1035 18.32 34.92 -2.40
CA MET A 1035 16.98 34.35 -2.50
C MET A 1035 15.92 35.11 -1.70
N SER A 1036 14.97 35.73 -2.41
CA SER A 1036 13.88 36.52 -1.80
C SER A 1036 12.94 35.73 -0.87
N GLY A 1037 12.89 34.40 -0.97
CA GLY A 1037 12.13 33.52 -0.06
C GLY A 1037 12.78 33.33 1.32
N VAL A 1038 14.10 33.50 1.42
CA VAL A 1038 14.90 33.21 2.62
C VAL A 1038 14.75 34.32 3.66
N ASN A 1039 15.00 35.58 3.31
CA ASN A 1039 14.48 36.79 3.97
C ASN A 1039 14.54 36.96 5.51
N TYR A 1040 15.40 36.24 6.26
CA TYR A 1040 15.57 36.39 7.72
C TYR A 1040 16.00 37.79 8.19
N TRP A 1041 16.52 38.62 7.27
CA TRP A 1041 16.89 40.02 7.46
C TRP A 1041 15.70 40.98 7.69
N GLU A 1042 14.46 40.51 7.58
CA GLU A 1042 13.27 41.35 7.77
C GLU A 1042 13.00 41.60 9.28
N PRO A 1043 12.39 42.75 9.65
CA PRO A 1043 12.24 43.18 11.04
C PRO A 1043 11.40 42.26 11.95
N TRP A 1044 10.65 41.33 11.35
CA TRP A 1044 9.78 40.36 12.02
C TRP A 1044 10.41 38.95 12.13
N TYR A 1045 11.69 38.80 11.79
CA TYR A 1045 12.46 37.58 12.00
C TYR A 1045 13.69 37.80 12.91
N LEU A 1046 14.87 38.00 12.32
CA LEU A 1046 16.15 38.29 12.99
C LEU A 1046 16.65 39.72 12.65
N GLY A 1047 15.94 40.44 11.79
CA GLY A 1047 16.27 41.79 11.36
C GLY A 1047 15.74 42.90 12.29
N TYR A 1048 15.29 42.57 13.51
CA TYR A 1048 14.55 43.52 14.35
C TYR A 1048 15.38 44.75 14.73
N HIS A 1049 14.76 45.92 14.58
CA HIS A 1049 15.27 47.21 15.01
C HIS A 1049 14.10 48.15 15.30
N PRO A 1050 14.28 49.19 16.16
CA PRO A 1050 13.27 50.21 16.38
C PRO A 1050 12.83 50.90 15.08
N ARG A 1051 11.56 51.32 15.02
CA ARG A 1051 10.94 51.95 13.85
C ARG A 1051 11.58 53.34 13.57
N PRO A 1052 11.66 53.81 12.30
CA PRO A 1052 11.09 53.23 11.09
C PRO A 1052 11.88 52.03 10.56
N TRP A 1053 11.15 51.01 10.13
CA TRP A 1053 11.72 49.82 9.51
C TRP A 1053 12.21 50.07 8.08
N ARG A 1054 13.11 49.20 7.62
CA ARG A 1054 13.52 49.10 6.21
C ARG A 1054 12.33 48.73 5.30
N SER A 1055 12.49 48.93 4.00
CA SER A 1055 11.52 48.42 3.02
C SER A 1055 11.68 46.92 2.83
N ARG A 1056 10.57 46.18 2.81
CA ARG A 1056 10.55 44.73 2.53
C ARG A 1056 11.18 44.45 1.16
N GLY A 1057 12.07 43.47 1.09
CA GLY A 1057 12.73 43.05 -0.15
C GLY A 1057 14.20 42.68 0.04
N MET A 1058 14.93 42.58 -1.07
CA MET A 1058 16.36 42.24 -1.07
C MET A 1058 17.20 43.29 -0.32
N ILE A 1059 18.35 42.86 0.19
CA ILE A 1059 19.38 43.74 0.75
C ILE A 1059 20.07 44.49 -0.39
N THR A 1060 20.21 45.80 -0.24
CA THR A 1060 20.98 46.69 -1.13
C THR A 1060 21.61 47.81 -0.33
N ASP A 1061 22.56 48.55 -0.89
CA ASP A 1061 23.19 49.72 -0.24
C ASP A 1061 22.16 50.76 0.24
N ASP A 1062 21.09 50.97 -0.54
CA ASP A 1062 19.97 51.88 -0.22
C ASP A 1062 18.95 51.27 0.76
N ASN A 1063 18.93 49.93 0.92
CA ASN A 1063 17.98 49.19 1.76
C ASN A 1063 18.69 48.07 2.56
N PRO A 1064 19.63 48.42 3.47
CA PRO A 1064 20.49 47.44 4.13
C PRO A 1064 19.75 46.62 5.19
N ALA A 1065 20.30 45.44 5.49
CA ALA A 1065 19.94 44.68 6.69
C ALA A 1065 20.30 45.43 7.98
N LYS A 1066 19.58 45.11 9.06
CA LYS A 1066 19.69 45.73 10.39
C LYS A 1066 19.37 44.66 11.45
N GLY A 1067 19.53 45.00 12.73
CA GLY A 1067 19.21 44.07 13.83
C GLY A 1067 20.28 43.02 14.05
N LEU A 1068 19.89 41.83 14.51
CA LEU A 1068 20.81 40.73 14.79
C LEU A 1068 21.38 40.11 13.50
N TYR A 1069 20.54 39.90 12.49
CA TYR A 1069 20.89 39.21 11.24
C TYR A 1069 22.26 39.58 10.63
N PRO A 1070 22.61 40.85 10.35
CA PRO A 1070 23.89 41.19 9.74
C PRO A 1070 25.11 40.88 10.61
N HIS A 1071 24.94 40.78 11.94
CA HIS A 1071 26.01 40.38 12.86
C HIS A 1071 26.23 38.86 12.82
N LEU A 1072 25.17 38.05 12.72
CA LEU A 1072 25.30 36.61 12.54
C LEU A 1072 26.07 36.28 11.24
N VAL A 1073 25.72 36.98 10.15
CA VAL A 1073 26.39 36.84 8.85
C VAL A 1073 27.85 37.32 8.91
N SER A 1074 28.16 38.44 9.58
CA SER A 1074 29.56 38.91 9.71
C SER A 1074 30.44 37.98 10.55
N ASP A 1075 29.84 37.30 11.52
CA ASP A 1075 30.54 36.46 12.49
C ASP A 1075 30.63 34.99 12.02
N GLY A 1076 30.03 34.66 10.87
CA GLY A 1076 30.08 33.33 10.24
C GLY A 1076 29.08 32.31 10.81
N HIS A 1077 27.98 32.78 11.40
CA HIS A 1077 26.91 31.94 11.94
C HIS A 1077 25.75 31.78 10.93
N ASP A 1078 25.25 30.56 10.81
CA ASP A 1078 24.13 30.18 9.94
C ASP A 1078 23.26 29.11 10.63
N LEU A 1079 22.08 28.85 10.08
CA LEU A 1079 20.98 28.07 10.62
C LEU A 1079 21.29 26.57 10.73
N HIS A 1080 22.33 26.08 10.06
CA HIS A 1080 22.83 24.70 10.24
C HIS A 1080 23.26 24.41 11.69
N GLU A 1081 23.65 25.45 12.44
CA GLU A 1081 23.90 25.35 13.88
C GLU A 1081 22.62 25.05 14.66
N LEU A 1082 21.48 25.67 14.27
CA LEU A 1082 20.17 25.39 14.87
C LEU A 1082 19.66 24.01 14.48
N HIS A 1083 19.84 23.56 13.21
CA HIS A 1083 19.46 22.20 12.80
C HIS A 1083 20.13 21.14 13.68
N ALA A 1084 21.41 21.35 14.03
CA ALA A 1084 22.13 20.43 14.89
C ALA A 1084 21.47 20.28 16.28
N LEU A 1085 20.79 21.32 16.81
CA LEU A 1085 20.05 21.26 18.07
C LEU A 1085 18.85 20.29 18.04
N MET A 1086 18.42 19.82 16.87
CA MET A 1086 17.47 18.70 16.78
C MET A 1086 18.09 17.40 17.30
N ALA A 1087 19.30 17.06 16.88
CA ALA A 1087 19.90 15.73 17.05
C ALA A 1087 19.96 15.27 18.53
N PRO A 1088 19.41 14.08 18.87
CA PRO A 1088 19.03 12.97 17.99
C PRO A 1088 17.56 12.96 17.49
N ARG A 1089 16.80 14.05 17.63
CA ARG A 1089 15.39 14.12 17.17
C ARG A 1089 15.34 14.24 15.64
N PRO A 1090 14.41 13.52 14.96
CA PRO A 1090 14.32 13.56 13.50
C PRO A 1090 13.67 14.85 12.99
N PHE A 1091 14.09 15.32 11.80
CA PHE A 1091 13.37 16.34 11.03
C PHE A 1091 13.38 16.09 9.52
N LEU A 1092 12.35 16.62 8.84
CA LEU A 1092 12.20 16.61 7.38
C LEU A 1092 12.14 18.04 6.83
N VAL A 1093 12.96 18.32 5.83
CA VAL A 1093 12.86 19.52 4.99
C VAL A 1093 12.05 19.18 3.75
N SER A 1094 10.82 19.68 3.67
CA SER A 1094 9.99 19.60 2.46
C SER A 1094 10.37 20.76 1.54
N GLY A 1095 11.52 20.61 0.88
CA GLY A 1095 12.23 21.67 0.16
C GLY A 1095 11.54 22.07 -1.15
N GLY A 1096 11.58 23.36 -1.45
CA GLY A 1096 11.07 23.97 -2.67
C GLY A 1096 12.05 25.01 -3.22
N SER A 1097 11.52 26.12 -3.72
CA SER A 1097 12.30 27.21 -4.31
C SER A 1097 13.26 27.98 -3.37
N ALA A 1098 13.08 27.92 -2.05
CA ALA A 1098 14.02 28.49 -1.07
C ALA A 1098 15.03 27.45 -0.58
N ASP A 1099 14.64 26.18 -0.63
CA ASP A 1099 15.39 24.99 -0.23
C ASP A 1099 15.61 24.00 -1.40
N PRO A 1100 16.37 24.40 -2.43
CA PRO A 1100 16.79 23.52 -3.52
C PRO A 1100 17.78 22.44 -3.05
N ILE A 1101 18.02 21.45 -3.88
CA ILE A 1101 18.74 20.22 -3.51
C ILE A 1101 20.17 20.46 -2.97
N HIS A 1102 20.85 21.54 -3.37
CA HIS A 1102 22.18 21.87 -2.84
C HIS A 1102 22.21 22.22 -1.34
N ARG A 1103 21.06 22.46 -0.69
CA ARG A 1103 20.98 22.64 0.77
C ARG A 1103 21.38 21.39 1.57
N TRP A 1104 21.50 20.22 0.92
CA TRP A 1104 22.16 19.04 1.51
C TRP A 1104 23.56 19.34 2.07
N THR A 1105 24.30 20.28 1.48
CA THR A 1105 25.60 20.74 2.01
C THR A 1105 25.53 21.21 3.48
N ALA A 1106 24.46 21.92 3.85
CA ALA A 1106 24.20 22.34 5.22
C ALA A 1106 23.61 21.21 6.09
N LEU A 1107 22.71 20.40 5.52
CA LEU A 1107 22.10 19.26 6.23
C LEU A 1107 23.11 18.17 6.59
N ASN A 1108 24.15 17.97 5.78
CA ASN A 1108 25.22 17.01 6.02
C ASN A 1108 25.97 17.26 7.35
N HIS A 1109 25.97 18.49 7.88
CA HIS A 1109 26.46 18.76 9.24
C HIS A 1109 25.58 18.12 10.31
N SER A 1110 24.26 18.16 10.14
CA SER A 1110 23.31 17.49 11.03
C SER A 1110 23.31 15.97 10.83
N VAL A 1111 23.54 15.47 9.61
CA VAL A 1111 23.80 14.05 9.34
C VAL A 1111 25.05 13.59 10.11
N ALA A 1112 26.17 14.33 10.02
CA ALA A 1112 27.41 14.00 10.73
C ALA A 1112 27.26 14.03 12.27
N VAL A 1113 26.43 14.92 12.81
CA VAL A 1113 26.07 14.91 14.25
C VAL A 1113 25.25 13.67 14.61
N ASN A 1114 24.24 13.31 13.83
CA ASN A 1114 23.42 12.11 14.08
C ASN A 1114 24.23 10.81 13.93
N GLN A 1115 25.12 10.72 12.94
CA GLN A 1115 26.04 9.59 12.78
C GLN A 1115 26.96 9.41 14.00
N LEU A 1116 27.42 10.51 14.61
CA LEU A 1116 28.19 10.45 15.87
C LEU A 1116 27.37 9.90 17.06
N LEU A 1117 26.05 10.05 17.00
CA LEU A 1117 25.09 9.54 18.00
C LEU A 1117 24.56 8.14 17.68
N GLY A 1118 24.92 7.56 16.52
CA GLY A 1118 24.46 6.23 16.09
C GLY A 1118 23.13 6.23 15.35
N HIS A 1119 22.81 7.31 14.61
CA HIS A 1119 21.61 7.38 13.76
C HIS A 1119 21.91 7.91 12.34
N ASP A 1120 21.22 7.34 11.36
CA ASP A 1120 21.19 7.72 9.95
C ASP A 1120 19.78 8.16 9.49
N ASP A 1121 18.73 7.79 10.22
CA ASP A 1121 17.30 8.02 9.93
C ASP A 1121 16.72 9.33 10.54
N ARG A 1122 17.52 10.40 10.62
CA ARG A 1122 17.17 11.63 11.40
C ARG A 1122 17.10 12.93 10.61
N VAL A 1123 17.63 12.97 9.40
CA VAL A 1123 17.67 14.19 8.58
C VAL A 1123 17.18 13.81 7.19
N ALA A 1124 15.96 14.22 6.84
CA ALA A 1124 15.36 13.93 5.55
C ALA A 1124 15.15 15.21 4.71
N MET A 1125 15.21 15.08 3.38
CA MET A 1125 14.88 16.18 2.47
C MET A 1125 14.24 15.67 1.17
N THR A 1126 13.02 16.16 0.89
CA THR A 1126 12.39 16.08 -0.44
C THR A 1126 12.59 17.40 -1.19
N ASN A 1127 12.49 17.39 -2.52
CA ASN A 1127 12.67 18.59 -3.35
C ASN A 1127 11.57 18.70 -4.42
N ARG A 1128 11.16 19.94 -4.70
CA ARG A 1128 10.29 20.33 -5.82
C ARG A 1128 10.72 21.70 -6.35
N ALA A 1129 10.36 22.04 -7.59
CA ALA A 1129 10.80 23.29 -8.20
C ALA A 1129 10.12 24.56 -7.62
N ASP A 1130 8.83 24.47 -7.26
CA ASP A 1130 8.00 25.62 -6.90
C ASP A 1130 7.83 25.83 -5.37
N HIS A 1131 7.62 27.06 -4.92
CA HIS A 1131 7.50 27.40 -3.48
C HIS A 1131 6.35 26.64 -2.79
N SER A 1132 5.19 26.54 -3.46
CA SER A 1132 4.01 25.89 -2.90
C SER A 1132 4.22 24.39 -2.69
N PRO A 1133 3.79 23.81 -1.55
CA PRO A 1133 3.57 22.38 -1.46
C PRO A 1133 2.46 21.93 -2.43
N ASN A 1134 2.51 20.65 -2.78
CA ASN A 1134 1.54 19.90 -3.60
C ASN A 1134 1.21 18.55 -2.92
N ALA A 1135 0.22 17.82 -3.45
CA ALA A 1135 -0.26 16.56 -2.86
C ALA A 1135 0.85 15.53 -2.61
N ASP A 1136 1.72 15.30 -3.60
CA ASP A 1136 2.87 14.40 -3.48
C ASP A 1136 3.84 14.81 -2.37
N SER A 1137 4.32 16.06 -2.37
CA SER A 1137 5.25 16.56 -1.34
C SER A 1137 4.66 16.51 0.08
N ASN A 1138 3.33 16.56 0.20
CA ASN A 1138 2.61 16.42 1.46
C ASN A 1138 2.48 14.97 1.93
N SER A 1139 2.41 13.99 1.02
CA SER A 1139 2.37 12.57 1.40
C SER A 1139 3.57 12.19 2.27
N LEU A 1140 4.77 12.69 1.92
CA LEU A 1140 6.01 12.51 2.69
C LEU A 1140 6.01 13.30 4.02
N ILE A 1141 5.35 14.46 4.09
CA ILE A 1141 5.16 15.19 5.36
C ILE A 1141 4.35 14.34 6.34
N TYR A 1142 3.27 13.70 5.87
CA TYR A 1142 2.41 12.89 6.73
C TYR A 1142 3.11 11.59 7.14
N ALA A 1143 3.65 10.83 6.18
CA ALA A 1143 4.37 9.59 6.45
C ALA A 1143 5.58 9.77 7.40
N PHE A 1144 6.23 10.93 7.38
CA PHE A 1144 7.27 11.29 8.34
C PHE A 1144 6.76 11.41 9.78
N PHE A 1145 5.59 12.05 9.98
CA PHE A 1145 4.95 12.07 11.30
C PHE A 1145 4.46 10.69 11.72
N ASP A 1146 3.89 9.89 10.82
CA ASP A 1146 3.48 8.52 11.11
C ASP A 1146 4.67 7.65 11.57
N LYS A 1147 5.78 7.68 10.81
CA LYS A 1147 7.00 6.93 11.11
C LYS A 1147 7.61 7.27 12.46
N HIS A 1148 7.63 8.56 12.85
CA HIS A 1148 8.34 9.01 14.04
C HIS A 1148 7.47 9.27 15.27
N LEU A 1149 6.14 9.40 15.15
CA LEU A 1149 5.20 9.66 16.25
C LEU A 1149 4.07 8.63 16.41
N ALA A 1150 3.59 7.98 15.35
CA ALA A 1150 2.47 7.02 15.50
C ALA A 1150 2.91 5.69 16.13
N LYS A 1151 4.18 5.28 15.92
CA LYS A 1151 4.76 4.04 16.46
C LYS A 1151 5.16 4.21 17.95
N ASN A 1152 4.60 3.36 18.82
CA ASN A 1152 4.85 3.40 20.28
C ASN A 1152 6.34 3.21 20.62
N ARG A 1153 6.95 4.16 21.35
CA ARG A 1153 8.33 4.04 21.88
C ARG A 1153 8.44 3.14 23.12
N GLN A 1154 8.03 1.87 23.03
CA GLN A 1154 8.38 0.86 24.02
C GLN A 1154 9.77 0.27 23.72
N ALA A 1155 10.83 1.08 23.83
CA ALA A 1155 12.19 0.67 23.49
C ALA A 1155 13.34 1.32 24.28
N SER A 1156 13.09 2.38 25.07
CA SER A 1156 14.17 3.24 25.62
C SER A 1156 14.52 3.04 27.10
N ASN A 1157 13.98 2.02 27.77
CA ASN A 1157 14.20 1.81 29.22
C ASN A 1157 15.18 0.66 29.57
N ASP A 1158 15.56 -0.20 28.62
CA ASP A 1158 16.44 -1.36 28.90
C ASP A 1158 17.95 -1.05 28.78
N GLU A 1159 18.35 0.12 28.26
CA GLU A 1159 19.77 0.54 28.19
C GLU A 1159 20.21 1.38 29.42
N SER A 1160 19.78 1.01 30.63
CA SER A 1160 20.29 1.62 31.87
C SER A 1160 20.42 0.69 33.08
N ASN A 1161 21.31 -0.32 32.97
CA ASN A 1161 21.96 -1.02 34.09
C ASN A 1161 23.38 -1.46 33.72
#